data_AF-A0AAN9LD77-F1
#
_entry.id   AF-A0AAN9LD77-F1
#
_cell.length_a   1.000
_cell.length_b   1.000
_cell.length_c   1.000
_cell.angle_alpha   90.00
_cell.angle_beta   90.00
_cell.angle_gamma   90.00
#
_symmetry.space_group_name_H-M   'P 1'
#
loop_
_entity.id
_entity.type
_entity.pdbx_description
1 polymer ?
#
loop_
_entity_poly.entity_id
_entity_poly.type
_entity_poly.pdbx_seq_one_letter_code
_entity_poly.pdbx_strand_id
1 'polypeptide(L)'
;MIFHSHVFLNKHPLQSKHKLQLPPLTTLTKSTHFSSFGSTFLRSFNHTNLLQLCTLCPTLSQIKQVHAFAVFNGFLPRSVSLCASLILRYASFEHPTSSHSLFQHSVAYSRSAFLWNTIIRANSIAGVFDGFSNYNTMVRAGVMPDACTYPFVLKVCSDFVEVHKGREIHGVVFKLGFDRNVFVGNTLSAFYGNCRLLDDATKVFDEMLERDKVSWNTIIGLCSLYGFYTEALRFFKEMVVAVPRIQPDLVTIVSVLPVCAETEDEVMARNVHCYALKVGLLGNVKVGNALVDVYGKCGSEKASKRVFDEIDERNVVSWNAIITSFSFRGKYMDAFDAFRLMISAGMTPNSVTFSSMLPVLGELGLFKLGMEVHGFSLRMSMESDVFIANALIDMYAKSGSSRIASTIFNKMEGRNTVSWNVMIANFAQNKLEFEAVELVRQMQAKGEILNNVTFTSVLPACARLGVLNVGKEIHARIVQLGSAPDLFVSNALTDMYSKCGCLNLAQKVFNISVRDEVSYNILIIGYSRTNDCSESLRLFSEMILLGMAPDIVSFMGVISACANLASVRQGKEIHGLLVRKLFHTHLFAANSLLDLYTRCGRIDLAIKVFDTIQNKDVASWNTMILGYGMRGELETAMNLFGAMKEDGVEYDSVSFIAVLTVCSHGGLIEKGRQYFQMMSDLNIEPMHTHYACMVDLLGRAGLMQEAVDLIRDLSIVPDTNIWGALLGACRIHGNIELGNLAAEHLFKLKPQHCGYYILLSNMYAEAERWEEANKVRELMRSRGAKKNPGCSWVQIGDQVHAFLVGEKIDSLDDDFWISDCC
;
A
#
# COMPACT_ATOMS: atom_id res chain seq x y z
N MET A 1 31.98 6.59 -14.09
CA MET A 1 31.62 8.00 -13.82
C MET A 1 30.09 8.07 -13.87
N ILE A 2 29.43 7.84 -12.73
CA ILE A 2 28.07 8.33 -12.45
C ILE A 2 28.25 9.23 -11.21
N PHE A 3 27.67 10.41 -11.27
CA PHE A 3 27.90 11.54 -10.37
C PHE A 3 27.47 11.22 -8.93
N HIS A 4 28.41 11.30 -7.99
CA HIS A 4 28.28 12.14 -6.79
C HIS A 4 29.64 12.38 -6.11
N SER A 5 30.00 13.66 -6.06
CA SER A 5 30.77 14.38 -5.03
C SER A 5 31.84 13.66 -4.17
N HIS A 6 33.09 14.17 -4.30
CA HIS A 6 34.28 13.98 -3.44
C HIS A 6 34.89 12.56 -3.48
N VAL A 7 36.16 12.33 -3.89
CA VAL A 7 37.43 12.78 -3.30
C VAL A 7 38.59 12.64 -4.31
N PHE A 8 39.62 13.46 -4.09
CA PHE A 8 40.91 13.63 -4.74
C PHE A 8 41.81 12.37 -4.87
N LEU A 9 42.58 12.37 -5.98
CA LEU A 9 44.01 12.03 -6.14
C LEU A 9 44.69 11.07 -5.14
N ASN A 10 45.17 9.92 -5.64
CA ASN A 10 46.57 9.52 -5.52
C ASN A 10 46.94 8.32 -6.43
N LYS A 11 47.90 8.52 -7.33
CA LYS A 11 48.66 7.44 -7.99
C LYS A 11 49.98 7.28 -7.25
N HIS A 12 50.30 6.05 -6.85
CA HIS A 12 51.62 5.68 -6.31
C HIS A 12 52.73 5.81 -7.37
N PRO A 13 53.96 6.16 -6.97
CA PRO A 13 55.09 6.38 -7.88
C PRO A 13 55.94 5.11 -8.03
N LEU A 14 56.44 4.88 -9.25
CA LEU A 14 57.67 4.10 -9.47
C LEU A 14 58.81 5.06 -9.76
N GLN A 15 59.87 4.94 -8.96
CA GLN A 15 61.08 5.74 -8.98
C GLN A 15 61.96 5.39 -10.20
N SER A 16 62.50 6.40 -10.88
CA SER A 16 63.95 6.47 -11.11
C SER A 16 64.40 7.91 -11.44
N LYS A 17 65.65 8.18 -11.05
CA LYS A 17 66.30 9.48 -10.80
C LYS A 17 66.58 10.28 -12.07
N HIS A 18 66.34 11.60 -12.04
CA HIS A 18 67.41 12.60 -12.05
C HIS A 18 66.87 13.98 -11.61
N LYS A 19 67.59 14.60 -10.67
CA LYS A 19 67.26 15.82 -9.96
C LYS A 19 67.42 17.07 -10.84
N LEU A 20 66.45 17.97 -10.78
CA LEU A 20 66.67 19.41 -10.74
C LEU A 20 65.79 19.97 -9.61
N GLN A 21 66.45 20.36 -8.51
CA GLN A 21 65.80 20.89 -7.30
C GLN A 21 65.31 22.31 -7.53
N LEU A 22 64.05 22.57 -7.17
CA LEU A 22 63.53 23.89 -6.79
C LEU A 22 62.75 23.72 -5.45
N PRO A 23 62.73 24.74 -4.57
CA PRO A 23 62.40 24.60 -3.14
C PRO A 23 60.88 24.43 -2.84
N PRO A 24 60.49 24.00 -1.63
CA PRO A 24 59.16 23.48 -1.33
C PRO A 24 58.10 24.57 -1.10
N LEU A 25 56.92 24.39 -1.71
CA LEU A 25 55.67 25.11 -1.40
C LEU A 25 55.03 24.52 -0.13
N THR A 26 55.41 25.01 1.05
CA THR A 26 54.79 24.61 2.33
C THR A 26 54.38 25.78 3.23
N THR A 27 53.97 26.91 2.66
CA THR A 27 53.39 28.03 3.44
C THR A 27 52.24 28.69 2.69
N LEU A 28 51.06 28.08 2.67
CA LEU A 28 49.82 28.75 2.21
C LEU A 28 48.52 28.14 2.75
N THR A 29 48.56 27.45 3.90
CA THR A 29 47.38 26.74 4.42
C THR A 29 46.97 27.07 5.86
N LYS A 30 47.61 28.01 6.57
CA LYS A 30 47.11 28.40 7.90
C LYS A 30 47.20 29.91 8.15
N SER A 31 46.02 30.48 8.40
CA SER A 31 45.73 31.78 9.02
C SER A 31 46.42 33.02 8.45
N THR A 32 45.78 33.67 7.48
CA THR A 32 45.89 35.13 7.30
C THR A 32 44.56 35.69 6.81
N HIS A 33 44.02 36.66 7.55
CA HIS A 33 42.88 37.47 7.11
C HIS A 33 43.13 38.05 5.72
N PHE A 34 42.18 37.85 4.81
CA PHE A 34 42.19 38.31 3.41
C PHE A 34 42.05 39.84 3.23
N SER A 35 42.21 40.64 4.29
CA SER A 35 41.94 42.08 4.29
C SER A 35 43.15 42.98 3.99
N SER A 36 44.35 42.44 3.75
CA SER A 36 45.54 43.25 3.44
C SER A 36 46.35 42.73 2.24
N PHE A 37 45.75 42.77 1.05
CA PHE A 37 46.56 42.71 -0.18
C PHE A 37 47.15 44.09 -0.48
N GLY A 38 48.35 44.35 0.05
CA GLY A 38 49.19 45.48 -0.35
C GLY A 38 49.69 45.32 -1.80
N SER A 39 49.83 46.45 -2.49
CA SER A 39 50.17 46.60 -3.91
C SER A 39 51.48 45.94 -4.38
N THR A 40 52.28 45.40 -3.46
CA THR A 40 53.58 44.76 -3.73
C THR A 40 53.54 43.25 -3.93
N PHE A 41 52.46 42.54 -3.56
CA PHE A 41 52.35 41.07 -3.72
C PHE A 41 51.75 40.62 -5.08
N LEU A 42 51.31 41.57 -5.89
CA LEU A 42 50.57 41.35 -7.15
C LEU A 42 51.47 41.28 -8.40
N ARG A 43 52.80 41.40 -8.26
CA ARG A 43 53.75 41.47 -9.39
C ARG A 43 54.37 40.15 -9.85
N SER A 44 54.06 39.00 -9.23
CA SER A 44 54.69 37.70 -9.59
C SER A 44 53.74 36.57 -10.03
N PHE A 45 52.48 36.86 -10.36
CA PHE A 45 51.53 35.81 -10.77
C PHE A 45 51.62 35.51 -12.27
N ASN A 46 52.19 34.34 -12.58
CA ASN A 46 52.13 33.72 -13.92
C ASN A 46 50.77 33.05 -14.18
N HIS A 47 50.40 32.92 -15.46
CA HIS A 47 49.15 32.32 -15.96
C HIS A 47 48.78 30.98 -15.29
N THR A 48 49.76 30.11 -15.05
CA THR A 48 49.60 28.79 -14.42
C THR A 48 49.10 28.85 -12.98
N ASN A 49 49.49 29.89 -12.23
CA ASN A 49 49.07 30.07 -10.83
C ASN A 49 47.60 30.50 -10.75
N LEU A 50 47.10 31.26 -11.74
CA LEU A 50 45.69 31.69 -11.78
C LEU A 50 44.73 30.54 -12.08
N LEU A 51 45.12 29.60 -12.94
CA LEU A 51 44.33 28.38 -13.20
C LEU A 51 44.21 27.52 -11.94
N GLN A 52 45.30 27.34 -11.18
CA GLN A 52 45.26 26.63 -9.90
C GLN A 52 44.40 27.35 -8.85
N LEU A 53 44.52 28.69 -8.75
CA LEU A 53 43.68 29.47 -7.84
C LEU A 53 42.19 29.33 -8.15
N CYS A 54 41.78 29.33 -9.42
CA CYS A 54 40.38 29.10 -9.81
C CYS A 54 39.84 27.75 -9.27
N THR A 55 40.67 26.71 -9.23
CA THR A 55 40.27 25.39 -8.71
C THR A 55 40.24 25.31 -7.18
N LEU A 56 41.03 26.14 -6.49
CA LEU A 56 41.22 26.06 -5.03
C LEU A 56 40.36 27.04 -4.24
N CYS A 57 39.77 28.07 -4.85
CA CYS A 57 38.96 29.06 -4.14
C CYS A 57 37.62 28.48 -3.66
N PRO A 58 37.35 28.42 -2.33
CA PRO A 58 36.11 27.87 -1.79
C PRO A 58 34.89 28.79 -1.89
N THR A 59 35.06 30.09 -2.17
CA THR A 59 33.95 31.06 -2.13
C THR A 59 33.78 31.86 -3.42
N LEU A 60 32.54 32.28 -3.69
CA LEU A 60 32.18 33.14 -4.81
C LEU A 60 32.91 34.50 -4.78
N SER A 61 33.16 35.06 -3.59
CA SER A 61 33.88 36.33 -3.41
C SER A 61 35.33 36.23 -3.90
N GLN A 62 36.02 35.14 -3.55
CA GLN A 62 37.38 34.89 -4.01
C GLN A 62 37.45 34.65 -5.52
N ILE A 63 36.46 33.94 -6.10
CA ILE A 63 36.37 33.78 -7.56
C ILE A 63 36.17 35.14 -8.26
N LYS A 64 35.36 36.05 -7.71
CA LYS A 64 35.21 37.41 -8.23
C LYS A 64 36.52 38.21 -8.17
N GLN A 65 37.31 38.05 -7.10
CA GLN A 65 38.64 38.68 -6.99
C GLN A 65 39.62 38.15 -8.03
N VAL A 66 39.66 36.83 -8.25
CA VAL A 66 40.51 36.20 -9.28
C VAL A 66 40.07 36.64 -10.69
N HIS A 67 38.77 36.72 -10.94
CA HIS A 67 38.24 37.24 -12.21
C HIS A 67 38.63 38.72 -12.43
N ALA A 68 38.45 39.58 -11.43
CA ALA A 68 38.83 40.99 -11.53
C ALA A 68 40.33 41.18 -11.78
N PHE A 69 41.17 40.40 -11.09
CA PHE A 69 42.62 40.39 -11.30
C PHE A 69 43.00 39.93 -12.72
N ALA A 70 42.34 38.90 -13.25
CA ALA A 70 42.58 38.40 -14.60
C ALA A 70 42.21 39.44 -15.69
N VAL A 71 41.18 40.25 -15.46
CA VAL A 71 40.81 41.38 -16.34
C VAL A 71 41.83 42.51 -16.22
N PHE A 72 42.18 42.92 -15.01
CA PHE A 72 43.11 44.03 -14.75
C PHE A 72 44.49 43.81 -15.39
N ASN A 73 45.00 42.58 -15.37
CA ASN A 73 46.30 42.22 -15.94
C ASN A 73 46.23 41.82 -17.43
N GLY A 74 45.06 41.97 -18.08
CA GLY A 74 44.90 41.72 -19.52
C GLY A 74 44.93 40.26 -19.95
N PHE A 75 44.77 39.30 -19.02
CA PHE A 75 44.71 37.87 -19.36
C PHE A 75 43.39 37.48 -20.02
N LEU A 76 42.28 38.13 -19.62
CA LEU A 76 40.97 38.00 -20.25
C LEU A 76 40.70 39.19 -21.18
N PRO A 77 40.00 38.98 -22.31
CA PRO A 77 39.33 37.75 -22.77
C PRO A 77 40.20 36.75 -23.54
N ARG A 78 41.51 37.02 -23.72
CA ARG A 78 42.38 36.25 -24.64
C ARG A 78 42.69 34.82 -24.18
N SER A 79 42.74 34.58 -22.87
CA SER A 79 43.04 33.26 -22.32
C SER A 79 41.80 32.36 -22.21
N VAL A 80 41.58 31.53 -23.24
CA VAL A 80 40.45 30.59 -23.33
C VAL A 80 40.39 29.58 -22.17
N SER A 81 41.52 29.08 -21.69
CA SER A 81 41.58 28.10 -20.58
C SER A 81 41.17 28.70 -19.23
N LEU A 82 41.66 29.92 -18.93
CA LEU A 82 41.29 30.66 -17.72
C LEU A 82 39.80 31.05 -17.75
N CYS A 83 39.30 31.47 -18.91
CA CYS A 83 37.88 31.73 -19.14
C CYS A 83 37.04 30.48 -18.86
N ALA A 84 37.39 29.35 -19.45
CA ALA A 84 36.69 28.08 -19.25
C ALA A 84 36.65 27.66 -17.76
N SER A 85 37.77 27.81 -17.05
CA SER A 85 37.82 27.52 -15.61
C SER A 85 36.90 28.43 -14.81
N LEU A 86 36.87 29.74 -15.08
CA LEU A 86 36.00 30.68 -14.39
C LEU A 86 34.51 30.44 -14.69
N ILE A 87 34.15 30.12 -15.94
CA ILE A 87 32.79 29.75 -16.36
C ILE A 87 32.26 28.57 -15.52
N LEU A 88 33.04 27.52 -15.35
CA LEU A 88 32.64 26.34 -14.56
C LEU A 88 32.54 26.65 -13.07
N ARG A 89 33.41 27.52 -12.53
CA ARG A 89 33.33 27.93 -11.12
C ARG A 89 32.11 28.80 -10.84
N TYR A 90 31.80 29.77 -11.69
CA TYR A 90 30.58 30.56 -11.56
C TYR A 90 29.32 29.69 -11.64
N ALA A 91 29.31 28.68 -12.52
CA ALA A 91 28.21 27.72 -12.58
C ALA A 91 28.07 26.87 -11.30
N SER A 92 29.18 26.45 -10.68
CA SER A 92 29.13 25.72 -9.40
C SER A 92 28.64 26.53 -8.21
N PHE A 93 28.56 27.86 -8.35
CA PHE A 93 27.96 28.78 -7.38
C PHE A 93 26.61 29.34 -7.86
N GLU A 94 25.95 28.67 -8.82
CA GLU A 94 24.62 29.03 -9.34
C GLU A 94 24.55 30.47 -9.88
N HIS A 95 25.63 30.94 -10.51
CA HIS A 95 25.72 32.30 -11.06
C HIS A 95 25.85 32.32 -12.60
N PRO A 96 24.85 31.79 -13.35
CA PRO A 96 24.94 31.54 -14.79
C PRO A 96 25.11 32.81 -15.63
N THR A 97 24.62 33.96 -15.16
CA THR A 97 24.76 35.25 -15.85
C THR A 97 26.22 35.67 -16.01
N SER A 98 27.05 35.40 -14.99
CA SER A 98 28.48 35.69 -15.03
C SER A 98 29.21 34.72 -15.96
N SER A 99 28.81 33.45 -15.97
CA SER A 99 29.30 32.46 -16.93
C SER A 99 29.00 32.86 -18.37
N HIS A 100 27.77 33.31 -18.65
CA HIS A 100 27.35 33.69 -19.99
C HIS A 100 28.03 34.98 -20.47
N SER A 101 28.14 35.99 -19.62
CA SER A 101 28.88 37.22 -19.94
C SER A 101 30.35 36.92 -20.27
N LEU A 102 31.02 36.09 -19.45
CA LEU A 102 32.42 35.74 -19.67
C LEU A 102 32.62 34.95 -20.97
N PHE A 103 31.65 34.07 -21.29
CA PHE A 103 31.60 33.35 -22.56
C PHE A 103 31.47 34.30 -23.76
N GLN A 104 30.52 35.23 -23.74
CA GLN A 104 30.28 36.19 -24.83
C GLN A 104 31.53 37.03 -25.15
N HIS A 105 32.27 37.48 -24.12
CA HIS A 105 33.49 38.27 -24.32
C HIS A 105 34.68 37.45 -24.84
N SER A 106 34.68 36.13 -24.64
CA SER A 106 35.84 35.27 -24.91
C SER A 106 35.66 34.34 -26.11
N VAL A 107 34.44 34.09 -26.57
CA VAL A 107 34.13 33.15 -27.66
C VAL A 107 34.80 33.53 -28.99
N ALA A 108 34.98 34.83 -29.27
CA ALA A 108 35.67 35.31 -30.46
C ALA A 108 37.15 34.87 -30.53
N TYR A 109 37.75 34.52 -29.39
CA TYR A 109 39.13 34.05 -29.28
C TYR A 109 39.23 32.51 -29.31
N SER A 110 38.10 31.78 -29.35
CA SER A 110 38.06 30.32 -29.45
C SER A 110 37.62 29.87 -30.84
N ARG A 111 38.53 29.29 -31.62
CA ARG A 111 38.21 28.66 -32.92
C ARG A 111 37.80 27.18 -32.81
N SER A 112 37.74 26.63 -31.60
CA SER A 112 37.41 25.24 -31.32
C SER A 112 36.09 25.10 -30.56
N ALA A 113 35.54 23.89 -30.54
CA ALA A 113 34.36 23.54 -29.75
C ALA A 113 34.56 23.69 -28.23
N PHE A 114 35.80 23.81 -27.75
CA PHE A 114 36.14 23.77 -26.31
C PHE A 114 35.34 24.75 -25.44
N LEU A 115 35.27 26.02 -25.82
CA LEU A 115 34.57 27.03 -25.00
C LEU A 115 33.03 26.87 -25.11
N TRP A 116 32.53 26.43 -26.26
CA TRP A 116 31.11 26.07 -26.46
C TRP A 116 30.72 24.87 -25.59
N ASN A 117 31.52 23.80 -25.59
CA ASN A 117 31.36 22.64 -24.72
C ASN A 117 31.38 23.05 -23.24
N THR A 118 32.22 24.02 -22.89
CA THR A 118 32.32 24.53 -21.51
C THR A 118 31.05 25.27 -21.07
N ILE A 119 30.46 26.13 -21.91
CA ILE A 119 29.23 26.85 -21.53
C ILE A 119 28.02 25.91 -21.47
N ILE A 120 27.93 24.92 -22.38
CA ILE A 120 26.87 23.89 -22.34
C ILE A 120 26.98 23.07 -21.05
N ARG A 121 28.21 22.65 -20.69
CA ARG A 121 28.48 21.97 -19.42
C ARG A 121 28.13 22.84 -18.20
N ALA A 122 28.47 24.13 -18.25
CA ALA A 122 28.19 25.07 -17.17
C ALA A 122 26.68 25.23 -16.93
N ASN A 123 25.89 25.30 -18.00
CA ASN A 123 24.43 25.36 -17.90
C ASN A 123 23.85 24.09 -17.24
N SER A 124 24.34 22.90 -17.61
CA SER A 124 23.95 21.64 -16.95
C SER A 124 24.34 21.63 -15.47
N ILE A 125 25.51 22.14 -15.09
CA ILE A 125 25.93 22.25 -13.67
C ILE A 125 25.03 23.21 -12.89
N ALA A 126 24.65 24.34 -13.50
CA ALA A 126 23.82 25.36 -12.86
C ALA A 126 22.31 25.06 -12.94
N GLY A 127 21.89 23.94 -13.54
CA GLY A 127 20.48 23.59 -13.72
C GLY A 127 19.70 24.52 -14.65
N VAL A 128 20.37 25.25 -15.55
CA VAL A 128 19.75 26.22 -16.46
C VAL A 128 19.42 25.58 -17.80
N PHE A 129 18.15 25.64 -18.20
CA PHE A 129 17.73 25.25 -19.55
C PHE A 129 17.77 26.44 -20.51
N ASP A 130 18.65 26.39 -21.52
CA ASP A 130 18.80 27.44 -22.53
C ASP A 130 18.08 27.12 -23.86
N GLY A 131 17.20 26.11 -23.88
CA GLY A 131 16.54 25.63 -25.09
C GLY A 131 17.51 25.17 -26.17
N PHE A 132 18.71 24.70 -25.79
CA PHE A 132 19.80 24.32 -26.69
C PHE A 132 20.33 25.48 -27.54
N SER A 133 20.09 26.73 -27.13
CA SER A 133 20.51 27.93 -27.86
C SER A 133 22.03 27.96 -28.08
N ASN A 134 22.83 27.63 -27.05
CA ASN A 134 24.29 27.62 -27.19
C ASN A 134 24.76 26.54 -28.17
N TYR A 135 24.17 25.34 -28.15
CA TYR A 135 24.49 24.27 -29.10
C TYR A 135 24.09 24.64 -30.53
N ASN A 136 22.86 25.12 -30.73
CA ASN A 136 22.37 25.50 -32.05
C ASN A 136 23.18 26.68 -32.64
N THR A 137 23.61 27.63 -31.80
CA THR A 137 24.43 28.77 -32.22
C THR A 137 25.85 28.34 -32.58
N MET A 138 26.45 27.42 -31.83
CA MET A 138 27.73 26.80 -32.17
C MET A 138 27.71 26.20 -33.57
N VAL A 139 26.68 25.40 -33.88
CA VAL A 139 26.51 24.75 -35.19
C VAL A 139 26.26 25.78 -36.30
N ARG A 140 25.42 26.79 -36.07
CA ARG A 140 25.17 27.89 -37.03
C ARG A 140 26.40 28.75 -37.30
N ALA A 141 27.28 28.90 -36.32
CA ALA A 141 28.57 29.60 -36.46
C ALA A 141 29.62 28.77 -37.22
N GLY A 142 29.27 27.57 -37.70
CA GLY A 142 30.17 26.68 -38.45
C GLY A 142 31.18 25.94 -37.59
N VAL A 143 31.04 25.98 -36.25
CA VAL A 143 31.92 25.23 -35.35
C VAL A 143 31.41 23.80 -35.26
N MET A 144 32.21 22.84 -35.72
CA MET A 144 31.83 21.43 -35.75
C MET A 144 31.79 20.84 -34.32
N PRO A 145 30.70 20.15 -33.94
CA PRO A 145 30.64 19.34 -32.73
C PRO A 145 31.72 18.25 -32.73
N ASP A 146 32.24 17.94 -31.54
CA ASP A 146 33.20 16.86 -31.33
C ASP A 146 32.66 15.82 -30.33
N ALA A 147 33.43 14.74 -30.11
CA ALA A 147 33.08 13.69 -29.16
C ALA A 147 32.91 14.20 -27.71
N CYS A 148 33.41 15.39 -27.39
CA CYS A 148 33.24 16.04 -26.09
C CYS A 148 31.99 16.93 -26.04
N THR A 149 31.42 17.34 -27.18
CA THR A 149 30.18 18.12 -27.26
C THR A 149 28.97 17.26 -26.87
N TYR A 150 28.80 16.10 -27.51
CA TYR A 150 27.58 15.29 -27.36
C TYR A 150 27.25 14.88 -25.92
N PRO A 151 28.23 14.49 -25.07
CA PRO A 151 27.93 14.13 -23.70
C PRO A 151 27.27 15.24 -22.88
N PHE A 152 27.64 16.51 -23.11
CA PHE A 152 27.02 17.63 -22.41
C PHE A 152 25.64 17.94 -22.96
N VAL A 153 25.45 17.89 -24.28
CA VAL A 153 24.15 18.19 -24.90
C VAL A 153 23.13 17.09 -24.61
N LEU A 154 23.51 15.81 -24.72
CA LEU A 154 22.67 14.67 -24.37
C LEU A 154 22.35 14.62 -22.88
N LYS A 155 23.27 15.06 -22.01
CA LYS A 155 22.98 15.25 -20.59
C LYS A 155 21.89 16.31 -20.38
N VAL A 156 21.96 17.45 -21.07
CA VAL A 156 20.88 18.44 -21.02
C VAL A 156 19.57 17.82 -21.54
N CYS A 157 19.60 17.03 -22.61
CA CYS A 157 18.41 16.30 -23.07
C CYS A 157 17.86 15.34 -22.01
N SER A 158 18.71 14.65 -21.24
CA SER A 158 18.24 13.76 -20.16
C SER A 158 17.71 14.52 -18.95
N ASP A 159 18.41 15.58 -18.53
CA ASP A 159 18.06 16.38 -17.35
C ASP A 159 16.69 17.06 -17.50
N PHE A 160 16.32 17.45 -18.74
CA PHE A 160 15.03 18.07 -19.06
C PHE A 160 14.05 17.16 -19.82
N VAL A 161 14.40 15.87 -19.99
CA VAL A 161 13.56 14.85 -20.67
C VAL A 161 13.15 15.25 -22.11
N GLU A 162 14.05 15.92 -22.83
CA GLU A 162 13.86 16.40 -24.20
C GLU A 162 14.18 15.30 -25.24
N VAL A 163 13.29 14.31 -25.33
CA VAL A 163 13.48 13.10 -26.16
C VAL A 163 13.64 13.44 -27.64
N HIS A 164 12.83 14.37 -28.17
CA HIS A 164 12.87 14.73 -29.59
C HIS A 164 14.21 15.33 -29.97
N LYS A 165 14.73 16.27 -29.16
CA LYS A 165 16.04 16.87 -29.42
C LYS A 165 17.17 15.86 -29.26
N GLY A 166 17.08 14.97 -28.26
CA GLY A 166 18.07 13.91 -28.10
C GLY A 166 18.11 12.93 -29.28
N ARG A 167 16.96 12.59 -29.87
CA ARG A 167 16.88 11.78 -31.11
C ARG A 167 17.48 12.51 -32.33
N GLU A 168 17.25 13.81 -32.46
CA GLU A 168 17.90 14.65 -33.47
C GLU A 168 19.43 14.58 -33.33
N ILE A 169 19.93 14.78 -32.10
CA ILE A 169 21.37 14.72 -31.80
C ILE A 169 21.94 13.33 -32.05
N HIS A 170 21.23 12.26 -31.69
CA HIS A 170 21.63 10.88 -32.00
C HIS A 170 21.78 10.68 -33.52
N GLY A 171 20.83 11.18 -34.32
CA GLY A 171 20.95 11.16 -35.78
C GLY A 171 22.17 11.93 -36.30
N VAL A 172 22.54 13.05 -35.67
CA VAL A 172 23.77 13.81 -35.99
C VAL A 172 25.03 13.02 -35.61
N VAL A 173 25.05 12.38 -34.44
CA VAL A 173 26.15 11.51 -33.98
C VAL A 173 26.43 10.42 -35.01
N PHE A 174 25.37 9.73 -35.47
CA PHE A 174 25.47 8.69 -36.49
C PHE A 174 25.95 9.25 -37.84
N LYS A 175 25.37 10.35 -38.30
CA LYS A 175 25.74 10.99 -39.58
C LYS A 175 27.20 11.42 -39.63
N LEU A 176 27.78 11.84 -38.51
CA LEU A 176 29.16 12.29 -38.40
C LEU A 176 30.14 11.17 -38.00
N GLY A 177 29.67 9.94 -37.84
CA GLY A 177 30.51 8.76 -37.55
C GLY A 177 31.00 8.67 -36.09
N PHE A 178 30.36 9.40 -35.17
CA PHE A 178 30.69 9.36 -33.74
C PHE A 178 30.03 8.18 -33.00
N ASP A 179 29.14 7.44 -33.64
CA ASP A 179 28.53 6.18 -33.17
C ASP A 179 29.58 5.11 -32.83
N ARG A 180 30.74 5.15 -33.50
CA ARG A 180 31.88 4.26 -33.22
C ARG A 180 32.63 4.60 -31.93
N ASN A 181 32.39 5.78 -31.35
CA ASN A 181 33.08 6.21 -30.14
C ASN A 181 32.35 5.68 -28.91
N VAL A 182 32.99 4.77 -28.17
CA VAL A 182 32.45 4.13 -26.95
C VAL A 182 31.95 5.15 -25.92
N PHE A 183 32.63 6.28 -25.77
CA PHE A 183 32.23 7.34 -24.82
C PHE A 183 30.92 8.03 -25.23
N VAL A 184 30.72 8.24 -26.53
CA VAL A 184 29.47 8.81 -27.06
C VAL A 184 28.34 7.77 -26.98
N GLY A 185 28.62 6.51 -27.32
CA GLY A 185 27.68 5.40 -27.16
C GLY A 185 27.18 5.23 -25.73
N ASN A 186 28.09 5.23 -24.74
CA ASN A 186 27.75 5.19 -23.31
C ASN A 186 26.85 6.36 -22.90
N THR A 187 27.07 7.55 -23.47
CA THR A 187 26.24 8.72 -23.17
C THR A 187 24.86 8.63 -23.82
N LEU A 188 24.77 8.11 -25.05
CA LEU A 188 23.49 7.85 -25.71
C LEU A 188 22.65 6.80 -24.94
N SER A 189 23.26 5.70 -24.51
CA SER A 189 22.57 4.70 -23.66
C SER A 189 22.08 5.32 -22.35
N ALA A 190 22.91 6.15 -21.69
CA ALA A 190 22.51 6.87 -20.48
C ALA A 190 21.36 7.86 -20.74
N PHE A 191 21.38 8.58 -21.86
CA PHE A 191 20.32 9.50 -22.26
C PHE A 191 18.98 8.78 -22.43
N TYR A 192 18.94 7.74 -23.27
CA TYR A 192 17.72 6.97 -23.50
C TYR A 192 17.21 6.30 -22.22
N GLY A 193 18.13 5.74 -21.42
CA GLY A 193 17.82 5.17 -20.13
C GLY A 193 17.17 6.18 -19.17
N ASN A 194 17.78 7.36 -19.01
CA ASN A 194 17.27 8.42 -18.14
C ASN A 194 15.90 8.97 -18.62
N CYS A 195 15.64 8.93 -19.92
CA CYS A 195 14.34 9.24 -20.51
C CYS A 195 13.31 8.10 -20.44
N ARG A 196 13.61 7.00 -19.72
CA ARG A 196 12.76 5.80 -19.58
C ARG A 196 12.48 5.07 -20.90
N LEU A 197 13.38 5.18 -21.87
CA LEU A 197 13.32 4.49 -23.16
C LEU A 197 14.36 3.37 -23.20
N LEU A 198 14.19 2.35 -22.36
CA LEU A 198 15.19 1.29 -22.18
C LEU A 198 15.40 0.45 -23.44
N ASP A 199 14.37 0.24 -24.26
CA ASP A 199 14.50 -0.46 -25.54
C ASP A 199 15.45 0.27 -26.49
N ASP A 200 15.34 1.60 -26.55
CA ASP A 200 16.24 2.42 -27.38
C ASP A 200 17.66 2.44 -26.78
N ALA A 201 17.81 2.48 -25.45
CA ALA A 201 19.11 2.38 -24.78
C ALA A 201 19.81 1.04 -25.05
N THR A 202 19.02 -0.05 -25.09
CA THR A 202 19.48 -1.41 -25.38
C THR A 202 19.90 -1.55 -26.84
N LYS A 203 19.12 -1.01 -27.79
CA LYS A 203 19.52 -0.97 -29.21
C LYS A 203 20.85 -0.24 -29.41
N VAL A 204 21.01 0.93 -28.79
CA VAL A 204 22.30 1.65 -28.84
C VAL A 204 23.43 0.78 -28.31
N PHE A 205 23.22 0.10 -27.18
CA PHE A 205 24.22 -0.80 -26.60
C PHE A 205 24.55 -1.98 -27.52
N ASP A 206 23.55 -2.57 -28.18
CA ASP A 206 23.69 -3.70 -29.10
C ASP A 206 24.39 -3.31 -30.41
N GLU A 207 24.24 -2.06 -30.85
CA GLU A 207 24.90 -1.50 -32.05
C GLU A 207 26.36 -1.06 -31.80
N MET A 208 26.79 -0.92 -30.54
CA MET A 208 28.17 -0.55 -30.21
C MET A 208 29.19 -1.60 -30.67
N LEU A 209 30.15 -1.19 -31.50
CA LEU A 209 31.24 -2.04 -32.00
C LEU A 209 32.21 -2.48 -30.89
N GLU A 210 32.51 -1.57 -29.96
CA GLU A 210 33.32 -1.83 -28.78
C GLU A 210 32.52 -1.45 -27.54
N ARG A 211 32.58 -2.30 -26.52
CA ARG A 211 31.92 -2.09 -25.22
C ARG A 211 32.98 -2.15 -24.14
N ASP A 212 33.06 -1.11 -23.33
CA ASP A 212 33.97 -1.08 -22.18
C ASP A 212 33.21 -1.38 -20.88
N LYS A 213 33.93 -1.37 -19.75
CA LYS A 213 33.32 -1.57 -18.43
C LYS A 213 32.19 -0.56 -18.16
N VAL A 214 32.31 0.66 -18.68
CA VAL A 214 31.30 1.71 -18.47
C VAL A 214 30.04 1.39 -19.25
N SER A 215 30.14 0.89 -20.48
CA SER A 215 28.99 0.43 -21.28
C SER A 215 28.13 -0.57 -20.51
N TRP A 216 28.77 -1.63 -20.00
CA TRP A 216 28.09 -2.69 -19.24
C TRP A 216 27.49 -2.17 -17.92
N ASN A 217 28.24 -1.37 -17.18
CA ASN A 217 27.76 -0.80 -15.92
C ASN A 217 26.57 0.17 -16.13
N THR A 218 26.57 0.93 -17.23
CA THR A 218 25.46 1.82 -17.58
C THR A 218 24.20 1.01 -17.86
N ILE A 219 24.24 0.00 -18.74
CA ILE A 219 23.01 -0.74 -19.08
C ILE A 219 22.48 -1.57 -17.90
N ILE A 220 23.37 -2.23 -17.13
CA ILE A 220 22.98 -2.99 -15.93
C ILE A 220 22.39 -2.06 -14.87
N GLY A 221 23.04 -0.91 -14.63
CA GLY A 221 22.57 0.09 -13.67
C GLY A 221 21.21 0.69 -14.05
N LEU A 222 21.00 0.99 -15.33
CA LEU A 222 19.71 1.48 -15.83
C LEU A 222 18.61 0.43 -15.69
N CYS A 223 18.89 -0.83 -16.07
CA CYS A 223 17.92 -1.92 -15.89
C CYS A 223 17.57 -2.13 -14.42
N SER A 224 18.57 -2.08 -13.53
CA SER A 224 18.37 -2.17 -12.07
C SER A 224 17.53 -1.01 -11.53
N LEU A 225 17.78 0.22 -11.98
CA LEU A 225 17.08 1.42 -11.49
C LEU A 225 15.60 1.45 -11.90
N TYR A 226 15.28 0.95 -13.11
CA TYR A 226 13.93 1.00 -13.67
C TYR A 226 13.12 -0.29 -13.50
N GLY A 227 13.62 -1.27 -12.74
CA GLY A 227 12.87 -2.48 -12.40
C GLY A 227 12.93 -3.60 -13.45
N PHE A 228 13.78 -3.49 -14.48
CA PHE A 228 13.98 -4.53 -15.49
C PHE A 228 14.99 -5.57 -15.00
N TYR A 229 14.63 -6.26 -13.92
CA TYR A 229 15.54 -7.11 -13.15
C TYR A 229 16.08 -8.31 -13.94
N THR A 230 15.22 -8.97 -14.72
CA THR A 230 15.60 -10.11 -15.56
C THR A 230 16.65 -9.72 -16.60
N GLU A 231 16.47 -8.55 -17.21
CA GLU A 231 17.37 -8.00 -18.23
C GLU A 231 18.70 -7.57 -17.63
N ALA A 232 18.69 -6.96 -16.43
CA ALA A 232 19.91 -6.64 -15.68
C ALA A 232 20.75 -7.90 -15.39
N LEU A 233 20.11 -8.99 -14.96
CA LEU A 233 20.78 -10.27 -14.72
C LEU A 233 21.27 -10.92 -16.03
N ARG A 234 20.53 -10.76 -17.13
CA ARG A 234 20.94 -11.22 -18.46
C ARG A 234 22.23 -10.52 -18.91
N PHE A 235 22.27 -9.19 -18.87
CA PHE A 235 23.46 -8.41 -19.22
C PHE A 235 24.65 -8.72 -18.30
N PHE A 236 24.41 -8.91 -17.00
CA PHE A 236 25.50 -9.32 -16.10
C PHE A 236 26.07 -10.71 -16.44
N LYS A 237 25.21 -11.69 -16.72
CA LYS A 237 25.65 -13.02 -17.16
C LYS A 237 26.43 -12.93 -18.48
N GLU A 238 25.96 -12.11 -19.42
CA GLU A 238 26.65 -11.88 -20.69
C GLU A 238 28.01 -11.22 -20.50
N MET A 239 28.12 -10.20 -19.65
CA MET A 239 29.40 -9.57 -19.29
C MET A 239 30.41 -10.58 -18.75
N VAL A 240 29.96 -11.49 -17.87
CA VAL A 240 30.82 -12.50 -17.23
C VAL A 240 31.22 -13.63 -18.20
N VAL A 241 30.30 -14.08 -19.06
CA VAL A 241 30.49 -15.26 -19.93
C VAL A 241 31.07 -14.89 -21.30
N ALA A 242 30.54 -13.87 -21.95
CA ALA A 242 30.85 -13.55 -23.34
C ALA A 242 32.13 -12.72 -23.50
N VAL A 243 32.57 -11.99 -22.47
CA VAL A 243 33.74 -11.09 -22.55
C VAL A 243 34.74 -11.30 -21.39
N PRO A 244 35.55 -12.38 -21.40
CA PRO A 244 36.47 -12.71 -20.29
C PRO A 244 37.50 -11.63 -19.93
N ARG A 245 37.76 -10.67 -20.84
CA ARG A 245 38.67 -9.54 -20.60
C ARG A 245 38.04 -8.41 -19.76
N ILE A 246 36.71 -8.35 -19.68
CA ILE A 246 35.97 -7.31 -18.95
C ILE A 246 35.44 -7.91 -17.64
N GLN A 247 36.22 -7.75 -16.58
CA GLN A 247 35.85 -8.23 -15.26
C GLN A 247 34.89 -7.26 -14.55
N PRO A 248 33.79 -7.75 -13.93
CA PRO A 248 32.93 -6.97 -13.05
C PRO A 248 33.73 -6.23 -11.98
N ASP A 249 33.44 -4.95 -11.82
CA ASP A 249 34.08 -4.08 -10.82
C ASP A 249 33.10 -3.73 -9.69
N LEU A 250 33.55 -2.88 -8.76
CA LEU A 250 32.73 -2.43 -7.63
C LEU A 250 31.35 -1.89 -8.08
N VAL A 251 31.30 -1.15 -9.20
CA VAL A 251 30.05 -0.56 -9.70
C VAL A 251 29.13 -1.67 -10.20
N THR A 252 29.66 -2.65 -10.96
CA THR A 252 28.88 -3.80 -11.42
C THR A 252 28.25 -4.55 -10.25
N ILE A 253 29.04 -4.88 -9.22
CA ILE A 253 28.58 -5.68 -8.08
C ILE A 253 27.48 -4.95 -7.31
N VAL A 254 27.67 -3.67 -7.01
CA VAL A 254 26.67 -2.86 -6.29
C VAL A 254 25.40 -2.59 -7.12
N SER A 255 25.48 -2.64 -8.46
CA SER A 255 24.29 -2.56 -9.32
C SER A 255 23.52 -3.88 -9.45
N VAL A 256 24.17 -5.04 -9.28
CA VAL A 256 23.54 -6.36 -9.46
C VAL A 256 22.97 -6.93 -8.17
N LEU A 257 23.60 -6.68 -7.02
CA LEU A 257 23.12 -7.19 -5.73
C LEU A 257 21.69 -6.72 -5.39
N PRO A 258 21.29 -5.44 -5.61
CA PRO A 258 19.92 -5.01 -5.43
C PRO A 258 18.94 -5.77 -6.33
N VAL A 259 19.32 -6.07 -7.57
CA VAL A 259 18.50 -6.86 -8.50
C VAL A 259 18.26 -8.28 -7.98
N CYS A 260 19.31 -8.91 -7.42
CA CYS A 260 19.17 -10.22 -6.78
C CYS A 260 18.24 -10.16 -5.56
N ALA A 261 18.23 -9.02 -4.85
CA ALA A 261 17.42 -8.82 -3.67
C ALA A 261 15.93 -8.67 -4.02
N GLU A 262 15.62 -7.92 -5.08
CA GLU A 262 14.25 -7.72 -5.59
C GLU A 262 13.68 -8.96 -6.29
N THR A 263 14.54 -9.83 -6.82
CA THR A 263 14.13 -11.11 -7.43
C THR A 263 14.17 -12.29 -6.47
N GLU A 264 14.61 -12.06 -5.23
CA GLU A 264 14.86 -13.09 -4.21
C GLU A 264 15.74 -14.26 -4.70
N ASP A 265 16.65 -14.01 -5.66
CA ASP A 265 17.54 -15.02 -6.23
C ASP A 265 18.81 -15.19 -5.36
N GLU A 266 18.68 -15.99 -4.30
CA GLU A 266 19.79 -16.30 -3.38
C GLU A 266 20.98 -16.96 -4.10
N VAL A 267 20.71 -17.78 -5.12
CA VAL A 267 21.77 -18.51 -5.86
C VAL A 267 22.65 -17.52 -6.59
N MET A 268 22.03 -16.55 -7.27
CA MET A 268 22.74 -15.49 -7.97
C MET A 268 23.48 -14.57 -6.99
N ALA A 269 22.83 -14.17 -5.89
CA ALA A 269 23.47 -13.38 -4.83
C ALA A 269 24.74 -14.06 -4.29
N ARG A 270 24.70 -15.38 -4.06
CA ARG A 270 25.85 -16.16 -3.62
C ARG A 270 26.95 -16.24 -4.67
N ASN A 271 26.60 -16.38 -5.96
CA ASN A 271 27.59 -16.38 -7.05
C ASN A 271 28.33 -15.04 -7.12
N VAL A 272 27.59 -13.93 -7.02
CA VAL A 272 28.14 -12.57 -6.99
C VAL A 272 28.99 -12.36 -5.73
N HIS A 273 28.54 -12.84 -4.57
CA HIS A 273 29.32 -12.82 -3.32
C HIS A 273 30.65 -13.58 -3.46
N CYS A 274 30.62 -14.82 -3.97
CA CYS A 274 31.84 -15.60 -4.20
C CYS A 274 32.80 -14.92 -5.19
N TYR A 275 32.28 -14.26 -6.22
CA TYR A 275 33.11 -13.46 -7.12
C TYR A 275 33.76 -12.29 -6.38
N ALA A 276 32.98 -11.51 -5.62
CA ALA A 276 33.49 -10.37 -4.84
C ALA A 276 34.58 -10.79 -3.84
N LEU A 277 34.44 -11.97 -3.22
CA LEU A 277 35.48 -12.60 -2.39
C LEU A 277 36.76 -12.87 -3.20
N LYS A 278 36.64 -13.55 -4.35
CA LYS A 278 37.79 -13.91 -5.20
C LYS A 278 38.58 -12.70 -5.71
N VAL A 279 37.91 -11.60 -6.01
CA VAL A 279 38.55 -10.37 -6.52
C VAL A 279 38.93 -9.37 -5.42
N GLY A 280 38.73 -9.73 -4.14
CA GLY A 280 39.12 -8.88 -3.01
C GLY A 280 38.26 -7.64 -2.81
N LEU A 281 36.99 -7.65 -3.25
CA LEU A 281 36.07 -6.52 -3.12
C LEU A 281 35.29 -6.50 -1.78
N LEU A 282 35.40 -7.55 -0.94
CA LEU A 282 34.67 -7.62 0.33
C LEU A 282 35.09 -6.60 1.39
N GLY A 283 36.34 -6.12 1.34
CA GLY A 283 36.78 -5.04 2.23
C GLY A 283 36.09 -3.69 1.95
N ASN A 284 35.27 -3.60 0.89
CA ASN A 284 34.50 -2.40 0.58
C ASN A 284 33.15 -2.42 1.30
N VAL A 285 32.93 -1.45 2.20
CA VAL A 285 31.67 -1.29 2.95
C VAL A 285 30.41 -1.23 2.06
N LYS A 286 30.50 -0.72 0.82
CA LYS A 286 29.34 -0.67 -0.09
C LYS A 286 28.92 -2.06 -0.55
N VAL A 287 29.88 -2.96 -0.77
CA VAL A 287 29.62 -4.36 -1.13
C VAL A 287 29.06 -5.09 0.08
N GLY A 288 29.66 -4.91 1.26
CA GLY A 288 29.15 -5.46 2.52
C GLY A 288 27.69 -5.06 2.78
N ASN A 289 27.37 -3.77 2.67
CA ASN A 289 26.00 -3.26 2.89
C ASN A 289 25.00 -3.85 1.88
N ALA A 290 25.37 -3.94 0.60
CA ALA A 290 24.51 -4.54 -0.43
C ALA A 290 24.33 -6.06 -0.23
N LEU A 291 25.35 -6.75 0.28
CA LEU A 291 25.28 -8.16 0.63
C LEU A 291 24.40 -8.42 1.88
N VAL A 292 24.43 -7.53 2.88
CA VAL A 292 23.52 -7.59 4.04
C VAL A 292 22.06 -7.48 3.58
N ASP A 293 21.76 -6.52 2.70
CA ASP A 293 20.41 -6.31 2.13
C ASP A 293 19.93 -7.52 1.33
N VAL A 294 20.74 -8.03 0.38
CA VAL A 294 20.35 -9.16 -0.46
C VAL A 294 20.08 -10.42 0.33
N TYR A 295 20.95 -10.79 1.28
CA TYR A 295 20.75 -11.99 2.09
C TYR A 295 19.56 -11.83 3.04
N GLY A 296 19.30 -10.61 3.51
CA GLY A 296 18.11 -10.27 4.29
C GLY A 296 16.82 -10.53 3.52
N LYS A 297 16.70 -9.90 2.35
CA LYS A 297 15.54 -10.07 1.45
C LYS A 297 15.39 -11.52 0.96
N CYS A 298 16.47 -12.23 0.67
CA CYS A 298 16.43 -13.66 0.32
C CYS A 298 16.12 -14.60 1.51
N GLY A 299 16.08 -14.11 2.75
CA GLY A 299 15.69 -14.91 3.93
C GLY A 299 16.84 -15.70 4.56
N SER A 300 18.07 -15.46 4.09
CA SER A 300 19.29 -16.05 4.62
C SER A 300 19.83 -15.20 5.77
N GLU A 301 19.07 -15.13 6.86
CA GLU A 301 19.36 -14.24 8.01
C GLU A 301 20.75 -14.47 8.61
N LYS A 302 21.15 -15.74 8.73
CA LYS A 302 22.47 -16.12 9.24
C LYS A 302 23.58 -15.59 8.35
N ALA A 303 23.37 -15.60 7.03
CA ALA A 303 24.34 -15.06 6.08
C ALA A 303 24.37 -13.52 6.15
N SER A 304 23.21 -12.87 6.20
CA SER A 304 23.09 -11.41 6.37
C SER A 304 23.82 -10.92 7.63
N LYS A 305 23.58 -11.56 8.78
CA LYS A 305 24.26 -11.23 10.04
C LYS A 305 25.76 -11.50 10.00
N ARG A 306 26.20 -12.63 9.42
CA ARG A 306 27.65 -12.91 9.27
C ARG A 306 28.35 -11.86 8.42
N VAL A 307 27.78 -11.51 7.27
CA VAL A 307 28.35 -10.47 6.42
C VAL A 307 28.41 -9.14 7.18
N PHE A 308 27.36 -8.79 7.93
CA PHE A 308 27.37 -7.59 8.77
C PHE A 308 28.47 -7.63 9.84
N ASP A 309 28.69 -8.78 10.48
CA ASP A 309 29.73 -8.98 11.49
C ASP A 309 31.15 -8.91 10.88
N GLU A 310 31.32 -9.25 9.61
CA GLU A 310 32.58 -9.17 8.86
C GLU A 310 32.93 -7.76 8.34
N ILE A 311 32.01 -6.79 8.42
CA ILE A 311 32.31 -5.40 8.04
C ILE A 311 33.17 -4.74 9.12
N ASP A 312 34.43 -4.42 8.78
CA ASP A 312 35.40 -3.78 9.69
C ASP A 312 34.92 -2.40 10.18
N GLU A 313 34.60 -1.49 9.25
CA GLU A 313 34.14 -0.13 9.53
C GLU A 313 32.65 0.03 9.22
N ARG A 314 31.81 -0.33 10.19
CA ARG A 314 30.35 -0.19 10.07
C ARG A 314 29.95 1.27 10.14
N ASN A 315 29.25 1.75 9.13
CA ASN A 315 28.69 3.10 9.10
C ASN A 315 27.15 3.05 9.25
N VAL A 316 26.50 4.23 9.23
CA VAL A 316 25.03 4.32 9.36
C VAL A 316 24.31 3.47 8.30
N VAL A 317 24.87 3.36 7.10
CA VAL A 317 24.29 2.55 6.01
C VAL A 317 24.36 1.06 6.32
N SER A 318 25.46 0.59 6.94
CA SER A 318 25.58 -0.80 7.40
C SER A 318 24.51 -1.16 8.43
N TRP A 319 24.32 -0.29 9.43
CA TRP A 319 23.29 -0.48 10.46
C TRP A 319 21.88 -0.41 9.90
N ASN A 320 21.61 0.53 8.98
CA ASN A 320 20.31 0.60 8.33
C ASN A 320 20.01 -0.65 7.51
N ALA A 321 21.00 -1.20 6.77
CA ALA A 321 20.82 -2.42 5.99
C ALA A 321 20.40 -3.63 6.86
N ILE A 322 21.05 -3.83 8.02
CA ILE A 322 20.69 -4.95 8.91
C ILE A 322 19.34 -4.72 9.60
N ILE A 323 19.00 -3.48 9.98
CA ILE A 323 17.70 -3.12 10.57
C ILE A 323 16.57 -3.36 9.55
N THR A 324 16.73 -2.89 8.32
CA THR A 324 15.76 -3.10 7.23
C THR A 324 15.60 -4.57 6.90
N SER A 325 16.70 -5.34 6.86
CA SER A 325 16.68 -6.79 6.66
C SER A 325 15.83 -7.52 7.71
N PHE A 326 16.06 -7.23 9.00
CA PHE A 326 15.26 -7.84 10.07
C PHE A 326 13.80 -7.38 10.06
N SER A 327 13.57 -6.09 9.79
CA SER A 327 12.22 -5.51 9.68
C SER A 327 11.41 -6.18 8.56
N PHE A 328 12.00 -6.34 7.37
CA PHE A 328 11.36 -6.98 6.22
C PHE A 328 10.92 -8.42 6.49
N ARG A 329 11.66 -9.15 7.34
CA ARG A 329 11.34 -10.53 7.74
C ARG A 329 10.41 -10.63 8.96
N GLY A 330 9.88 -9.51 9.45
CA GLY A 330 8.99 -9.48 10.62
C GLY A 330 9.71 -9.73 11.94
N LYS A 331 11.05 -9.72 11.96
CA LYS A 331 11.87 -9.88 13.16
C LYS A 331 12.09 -8.55 13.85
N TYR A 332 10.99 -7.96 14.28
CA TYR A 332 10.94 -6.61 14.81
C TYR A 332 11.82 -6.43 16.06
N MET A 333 11.93 -7.45 16.90
CA MET A 333 12.78 -7.40 18.10
C MET A 333 14.28 -7.39 17.76
N ASP A 334 14.72 -8.23 16.82
CA ASP A 334 16.13 -8.24 16.37
C ASP A 334 16.50 -6.92 15.67
N ALA A 335 15.57 -6.35 14.90
CA ALA A 335 15.73 -5.02 14.29
C ALA A 335 15.90 -3.93 15.36
N PHE A 336 15.09 -3.98 16.42
CA PHE A 336 15.17 -3.04 17.53
C PHE A 336 16.47 -3.18 18.32
N ASP A 337 16.94 -4.42 18.56
CA ASP A 337 18.21 -4.66 19.23
C ASP A 337 19.41 -4.16 18.39
N ALA A 338 19.37 -4.35 17.07
CA ALA A 338 20.37 -3.78 16.16
C ALA A 338 20.39 -2.24 16.22
N PHE A 339 19.22 -1.59 16.31
CA PHE A 339 19.13 -0.14 16.50
C PHE A 339 19.73 0.32 17.84
N ARG A 340 19.49 -0.41 18.93
CA ARG A 340 20.12 -0.09 20.23
C ARG A 340 21.63 -0.26 20.18
N LEU A 341 22.13 -1.29 19.51
CA LEU A 341 23.56 -1.51 19.31
C LEU A 341 24.18 -0.38 18.48
N MET A 342 23.52 0.08 17.42
CA MET A 342 23.95 1.24 16.62
C MET A 342 24.17 2.48 17.51
N ILE A 343 23.21 2.80 18.39
CA ILE A 343 23.33 3.93 19.31
C ILE A 343 24.47 3.70 20.30
N SER A 344 24.60 2.50 20.86
CA SER A 344 25.68 2.16 21.80
C SER A 344 27.08 2.24 21.18
N ALA A 345 27.19 2.01 19.87
CA ALA A 345 28.40 2.17 19.09
C ALA A 345 28.74 3.65 18.78
N GLY A 346 27.95 4.60 19.28
CA GLY A 346 28.17 6.04 19.12
C GLY A 346 27.71 6.60 17.76
N MET A 347 26.96 5.82 16.98
CA MET A 347 26.44 6.27 15.69
C MET A 347 25.20 7.15 15.89
N THR A 348 25.13 8.27 15.18
CA THR A 348 23.94 9.13 15.19
C THR A 348 22.92 8.62 14.17
N PRO A 349 21.69 8.27 14.60
CA PRO A 349 20.61 7.93 13.68
C PRO A 349 20.29 9.07 12.73
N ASN A 350 19.99 8.75 11.48
CA ASN A 350 19.54 9.71 10.47
C ASN A 350 18.10 9.41 10.03
N SER A 351 17.63 10.14 9.01
CA SER A 351 16.27 9.97 8.50
C SER A 351 15.95 8.56 8.00
N VAL A 352 16.92 7.93 7.34
CA VAL A 352 16.80 6.55 6.85
C VAL A 352 16.72 5.55 8.02
N THR A 353 17.47 5.79 9.10
CA THR A 353 17.39 4.96 10.31
C THR A 353 16.00 5.03 10.93
N PHE A 354 15.46 6.23 11.14
CA PHE A 354 14.14 6.38 11.77
C PHE A 354 12.99 5.92 10.88
N SER A 355 13.05 6.13 9.57
CA SER A 355 12.04 5.59 8.65
C SER A 355 12.03 4.06 8.60
N SER A 356 13.18 3.40 8.84
CA SER A 356 13.26 1.94 8.99
C SER A 356 12.80 1.44 10.36
N MET A 357 13.01 2.25 11.42
CA MET A 357 12.72 1.86 12.81
C MET A 357 11.27 2.15 13.23
N LEU A 358 10.63 3.20 12.72
CA LEU A 358 9.26 3.57 13.08
C LEU A 358 8.23 2.47 12.76
N PRO A 359 8.27 1.79 11.59
CA PRO A 359 7.41 0.64 11.33
C PRO A 359 7.61 -0.47 12.38
N VAL A 360 8.87 -0.77 12.72
CA VAL A 360 9.24 -1.78 13.73
C VAL A 360 8.66 -1.42 15.11
N LEU A 361 8.74 -0.15 15.52
CA LEU A 361 8.15 0.32 16.77
C LEU A 361 6.62 0.23 16.76
N GLY A 362 5.99 0.50 15.62
CA GLY A 362 4.55 0.35 15.42
C GLY A 362 4.09 -1.10 15.59
N GLU A 363 4.80 -2.05 14.97
CA GLU A 363 4.50 -3.49 15.06
C GLU A 363 4.75 -4.06 16.47
N LEU A 364 5.75 -3.55 17.20
CA LEU A 364 5.99 -3.91 18.60
C LEU A 364 5.04 -3.20 19.59
N GLY A 365 4.19 -2.28 19.12
CA GLY A 365 3.33 -1.46 19.98
C GLY A 365 4.10 -0.47 20.89
N LEU A 366 5.37 -0.20 20.60
CA LEU A 366 6.25 0.68 21.39
C LEU A 366 6.05 2.17 21.02
N PHE A 367 4.79 2.61 21.00
CA PHE A 367 4.41 3.95 20.53
C PHE A 367 5.04 5.10 21.32
N LYS A 368 5.32 4.91 22.62
CA LYS A 368 6.02 5.91 23.44
C LYS A 368 7.42 6.21 22.89
N LEU A 369 8.16 5.17 22.51
CA LEU A 369 9.48 5.34 21.91
C LEU A 369 9.38 5.95 20.51
N GLY A 370 8.32 5.64 19.76
CA GLY A 370 8.01 6.32 18.50
C GLY A 370 7.80 7.83 18.66
N MET A 371 7.18 8.26 19.76
CA MET A 371 7.04 9.69 20.09
C MET A 371 8.38 10.34 20.48
N GLU A 372 9.25 9.62 21.20
CA GLU A 372 10.61 10.09 21.50
C GLU A 372 11.43 10.28 20.21
N VAL A 373 11.33 9.33 19.27
CA VAL A 373 11.91 9.43 17.93
C VAL A 373 11.37 10.65 17.19
N HIS A 374 10.06 10.89 17.21
CA HIS A 374 9.47 12.09 16.60
C HIS A 374 10.03 13.38 17.22
N GLY A 375 10.12 13.45 18.56
CA GLY A 375 10.70 14.59 19.27
C GLY A 375 12.17 14.83 18.92
N PHE A 376 12.96 13.75 18.77
CA PHE A 376 14.35 13.83 18.31
C PHE A 376 14.43 14.34 16.85
N SER A 377 13.60 13.82 15.95
CA SER A 377 13.55 14.26 14.55
C SER A 377 13.26 15.75 14.42
N LEU A 378 12.35 16.29 15.23
CA LEU A 378 12.05 17.73 15.28
C LEU A 378 13.25 18.55 15.78
N ARG A 379 13.97 18.06 16.80
CA ARG A 379 15.17 18.73 17.32
C ARG A 379 16.32 18.77 16.32
N MET A 380 16.38 17.77 15.44
CA MET A 380 17.42 17.64 14.42
C MET A 380 17.01 18.22 13.06
N SER A 381 15.87 18.92 12.99
CA SER A 381 15.34 19.53 11.76
C SER A 381 15.17 18.53 10.60
N MET A 382 14.76 17.30 10.92
CA MET A 382 14.57 16.22 9.93
C MET A 382 13.15 16.16 9.34
N GLU A 383 12.25 17.06 9.76
CA GLU A 383 10.84 17.11 9.33
C GLU A 383 10.61 17.42 7.85
N SER A 384 11.62 17.98 7.17
CA SER A 384 11.58 18.20 5.72
C SER A 384 11.75 16.90 4.92
N ASP A 385 12.23 15.82 5.56
CA ASP A 385 12.41 14.53 4.90
C ASP A 385 11.07 13.77 4.80
N VAL A 386 10.60 13.61 3.56
CA VAL A 386 9.37 12.90 3.21
C VAL A 386 9.36 11.46 3.73
N PHE A 387 10.51 10.79 3.82
CA PHE A 387 10.59 9.39 4.27
C PHE A 387 10.28 9.25 5.76
N ILE A 388 10.84 10.13 6.62
CA ILE A 388 10.50 10.11 8.05
C ILE A 388 9.04 10.54 8.23
N ALA A 389 8.60 11.59 7.54
CA ALA A 389 7.23 12.07 7.66
C ALA A 389 6.21 10.96 7.35
N ASN A 390 6.41 10.21 6.26
CA ASN A 390 5.55 9.08 5.91
C ASN A 390 5.59 7.97 6.99
N ALA A 391 6.78 7.62 7.50
CA ALA A 391 6.90 6.61 8.56
C ALA A 391 6.28 7.04 9.89
N LEU A 392 6.32 8.34 10.22
CA LEU A 392 5.66 8.90 11.39
C LEU A 392 4.13 8.89 11.25
N ILE A 393 3.61 9.22 10.06
CA ILE A 393 2.16 9.14 9.77
C ILE A 393 1.68 7.70 9.98
N ASP A 394 2.39 6.69 9.46
CA ASP A 394 2.05 5.27 9.66
C ASP A 394 2.10 4.87 11.15
N MET A 395 3.15 5.26 11.88
CA MET A 395 3.28 4.95 13.32
C MET A 395 2.14 5.54 14.14
N TYR A 396 1.78 6.81 13.91
CA TYR A 396 0.64 7.45 14.59
C TYR A 396 -0.71 6.91 14.12
N ALA A 397 -0.82 6.42 12.88
CA ALA A 397 -2.02 5.75 12.40
C ALA A 397 -2.25 4.45 13.19
N LYS A 398 -1.20 3.63 13.34
CA LYS A 398 -1.23 2.38 14.12
C LYS A 398 -1.46 2.62 15.60
N SER A 399 -1.03 3.76 16.14
CA SER A 399 -1.28 4.14 17.54
C SER A 399 -2.68 4.72 17.78
N GLY A 400 -3.57 4.71 16.79
CA GLY A 400 -4.92 5.29 16.90
C GLY A 400 -4.96 6.83 16.88
N SER A 401 -3.83 7.49 16.66
CA SER A 401 -3.67 8.95 16.77
C SER A 401 -3.75 9.67 15.42
N SER A 402 -4.83 9.40 14.68
CA SER A 402 -5.03 9.94 13.31
C SER A 402 -4.91 11.47 13.22
N ARG A 403 -5.29 12.21 14.27
CA ARG A 403 -5.15 13.68 14.32
C ARG A 403 -3.68 14.16 14.23
N ILE A 404 -2.77 13.45 14.88
CA ILE A 404 -1.34 13.79 14.84
C ILE A 404 -0.78 13.46 13.46
N ALA A 405 -1.15 12.31 12.90
CA ALA A 405 -0.82 11.93 11.53
C ALA A 405 -1.28 13.00 10.51
N SER A 406 -2.52 13.50 10.61
CA SER A 406 -3.01 14.62 9.79
C SER A 406 -2.19 15.89 9.97
N THR A 407 -1.73 16.19 11.19
CA THR A 407 -0.93 17.38 11.48
C THR A 407 0.43 17.31 10.79
N ILE A 408 1.06 16.13 10.81
CA ILE A 408 2.35 15.89 10.13
C ILE A 408 2.14 16.03 8.62
N PHE A 409 1.14 15.34 8.06
CA PHE A 409 0.80 15.39 6.63
C PHE A 409 0.57 16.82 6.13
N ASN A 410 -0.15 17.63 6.90
CA ASN A 410 -0.45 19.01 6.53
C ASN A 410 0.76 19.94 6.58
N LYS A 411 1.77 19.65 7.40
CA LYS A 411 3.01 20.43 7.51
C LYS A 411 4.04 20.09 6.43
N MET A 412 3.86 19.00 5.67
CA MET A 412 4.80 18.62 4.60
C MET A 412 4.76 19.65 3.46
N GLU A 413 5.93 20.19 3.11
CA GLU A 413 6.13 21.15 2.00
C GLU A 413 6.01 20.50 0.62
N GLY A 414 6.45 19.23 0.50
CA GLY A 414 6.32 18.41 -0.70
C GLY A 414 5.70 17.05 -0.35
N ARG A 415 4.58 16.70 -1.00
CA ARG A 415 3.88 15.43 -0.80
C ARG A 415 3.93 14.64 -2.08
N ASN A 416 4.41 13.40 -2.01
CA ASN A 416 4.38 12.49 -3.14
C ASN A 416 3.21 11.51 -3.00
N THR A 417 3.01 10.66 -4.00
CA THR A 417 1.98 9.61 -4.02
C THR A 417 2.02 8.73 -2.76
N VAL A 418 3.21 8.43 -2.22
CA VAL A 418 3.37 7.64 -0.99
C VAL A 418 2.78 8.36 0.21
N SER A 419 3.05 9.66 0.37
CA SER A 419 2.48 10.48 1.46
C SER A 419 0.96 10.46 1.46
N TRP A 420 0.34 10.60 0.28
CA TRP A 420 -1.12 10.52 0.13
C TRP A 420 -1.64 9.12 0.50
N ASN A 421 -1.01 8.07 -0.01
CA ASN A 421 -1.43 6.69 0.24
C ASN A 421 -1.36 6.30 1.71
N VAL A 422 -0.29 6.67 2.42
CA VAL A 422 -0.16 6.40 3.86
C VAL A 422 -1.26 7.12 4.64
N MET A 423 -1.60 8.35 4.26
CA MET A 423 -2.67 9.11 4.92
C MET A 423 -4.08 8.57 4.62
N ILE A 424 -4.32 8.09 3.39
CA ILE A 424 -5.58 7.41 3.02
C ILE A 424 -5.71 6.09 3.81
N ALA A 425 -4.64 5.31 3.89
CA ALA A 425 -4.61 4.08 4.68
C ALA A 425 -4.85 4.35 6.17
N ASN A 426 -4.25 5.41 6.73
CA ASN A 426 -4.50 5.85 8.10
C ASN A 426 -5.99 6.09 8.36
N PHE A 427 -6.66 6.88 7.51
CA PHE A 427 -8.10 7.14 7.66
C PHE A 427 -8.93 5.86 7.50
N ALA A 428 -8.59 5.02 6.53
CA ALA A 428 -9.28 3.74 6.32
C ALA A 428 -9.10 2.78 7.52
N GLN A 429 -7.95 2.75 8.17
CA GLN A 429 -7.69 1.88 9.33
C GLN A 429 -8.35 2.41 10.63
N ASN A 430 -8.46 3.73 10.77
CA ASN A 430 -8.98 4.38 11.99
C ASN A 430 -10.49 4.66 11.96
N LYS A 431 -11.27 3.94 11.14
CA LYS A 431 -12.74 4.10 11.00
C LYS A 431 -13.16 5.53 10.63
N LEU A 432 -12.34 6.19 9.82
CA LEU A 432 -12.59 7.52 9.25
C LEU A 432 -12.75 7.36 7.73
N GLU A 433 -13.69 6.49 7.33
CA GLU A 433 -13.85 6.09 5.94
C GLU A 433 -14.23 7.25 5.01
N PHE A 434 -15.00 8.22 5.52
CA PHE A 434 -15.43 9.37 4.74
C PHE A 434 -14.23 10.26 4.39
N GLU A 435 -13.37 10.52 5.36
CA GLU A 435 -12.13 11.28 5.21
C GLU A 435 -11.17 10.61 4.23
N ALA A 436 -11.09 9.28 4.23
CA ALA A 436 -10.28 8.52 3.28
C ALA A 436 -10.73 8.76 1.82
N VAL A 437 -12.03 8.72 1.57
CA VAL A 437 -12.63 8.98 0.25
C VAL A 437 -12.41 10.44 -0.18
N GLU A 438 -12.59 11.39 0.73
CA GLU A 438 -12.41 12.81 0.42
C GLU A 438 -10.94 13.15 0.14
N LEU A 439 -10.01 12.49 0.83
CA LEU A 439 -8.58 12.68 0.60
C LEU A 439 -8.14 12.21 -0.80
N VAL A 440 -8.76 11.15 -1.34
CA VAL A 440 -8.53 10.71 -2.74
C VAL A 440 -8.97 11.79 -3.73
N ARG A 441 -10.11 12.45 -3.50
CA ARG A 441 -10.57 13.56 -4.34
C ARG A 441 -9.60 14.74 -4.30
N GLN A 442 -9.08 15.06 -3.11
CA GLN A 442 -8.06 16.12 -2.96
C GLN A 442 -6.76 15.78 -3.68
N MET A 443 -6.31 14.52 -3.60
CA MET A 443 -5.14 14.02 -4.33
C MET A 443 -5.32 14.21 -5.84
N GLN A 444 -6.48 13.82 -6.39
CA GLN A 444 -6.81 14.02 -7.80
C GLN A 444 -6.88 15.50 -8.20
N ALA A 445 -7.49 16.35 -7.36
CA ALA A 445 -7.61 17.79 -7.63
C ALA A 445 -6.24 18.49 -7.72
N LYS A 446 -5.21 17.93 -7.07
CA LYS A 446 -3.82 18.41 -7.15
C LYS A 446 -3.03 17.83 -8.33
N GLY A 447 -3.66 17.02 -9.19
CA GLY A 447 -3.02 16.44 -10.37
C GLY A 447 -2.17 15.20 -10.09
N GLU A 448 -2.23 14.64 -8.88
CA GLU A 448 -1.51 13.40 -8.56
C GLU A 448 -2.19 12.18 -9.18
N ILE A 449 -1.39 11.27 -9.72
CA ILE A 449 -1.89 10.05 -10.37
C ILE A 449 -2.17 8.99 -9.29
N LEU A 450 -3.37 8.42 -9.32
CA LEU A 450 -3.75 7.29 -8.46
C LEU A 450 -3.00 6.02 -8.89
N ASN A 451 -2.55 5.23 -7.93
CA ASN A 451 -1.91 3.95 -8.18
C ASN A 451 -2.67 2.80 -7.49
N ASN A 452 -2.21 1.56 -7.71
CA ASN A 452 -2.85 0.36 -7.17
C ASN A 452 -2.98 0.42 -5.64
N VAL A 453 -1.97 0.95 -4.94
CA VAL A 453 -1.98 1.13 -3.48
C VAL A 453 -3.07 2.12 -3.04
N THR A 454 -3.33 3.17 -3.81
CA THR A 454 -4.43 4.10 -3.53
C THR A 454 -5.78 3.38 -3.60
N PHE A 455 -5.99 2.59 -4.65
CA PHE A 455 -7.23 1.87 -4.88
C PHE A 455 -7.51 0.83 -3.80
N THR A 456 -6.52 0.02 -3.45
CA THR A 456 -6.63 -1.00 -2.40
C THR A 456 -6.88 -0.40 -1.01
N SER A 457 -6.47 0.85 -0.78
CA SER A 457 -6.70 1.55 0.49
C SER A 457 -8.08 2.18 0.59
N VAL A 458 -8.62 2.74 -0.50
CA VAL A 458 -9.91 3.46 -0.48
C VAL A 458 -11.13 2.56 -0.72
N LEU A 459 -11.00 1.50 -1.53
CA LEU A 459 -12.13 0.62 -1.84
C LEU A 459 -12.74 -0.07 -0.59
N PRO A 460 -11.95 -0.53 0.40
CA PRO A 460 -12.49 -1.03 1.67
C PRO A 460 -13.29 0.03 2.44
N ALA A 461 -12.90 1.31 2.36
CA ALA A 461 -13.64 2.41 2.98
C ALA A 461 -15.00 2.60 2.28
N CYS A 462 -15.04 2.56 0.95
CA CYS A 462 -16.30 2.57 0.19
C CYS A 462 -17.19 1.38 0.53
N ALA A 463 -16.59 0.19 0.68
CA ALA A 463 -17.28 -1.05 1.03
C ALA A 463 -17.96 -0.96 2.40
N ARG A 464 -17.26 -0.44 3.41
CA ARG A 464 -17.78 -0.27 4.78
C ARG A 464 -18.86 0.82 4.87
N LEU A 465 -18.74 1.89 4.11
CA LEU A 465 -19.76 2.95 4.02
C LEU A 465 -20.98 2.55 3.17
N GLY A 466 -20.87 1.51 2.34
CA GLY A 466 -21.93 1.14 1.39
C GLY A 466 -22.16 2.15 0.27
N VAL A 467 -21.18 3.01 -0.04
CA VAL A 467 -21.29 4.09 -1.04
C VAL A 467 -21.04 3.59 -2.46
N LEU A 468 -21.97 2.79 -2.98
CA LEU A 468 -21.86 2.14 -4.29
C LEU A 468 -21.51 3.08 -5.44
N ASN A 469 -22.06 4.30 -5.47
CA ASN A 469 -21.83 5.24 -6.56
C ASN A 469 -20.37 5.72 -6.60
N VAL A 470 -19.80 6.05 -5.44
CA VAL A 470 -18.38 6.41 -5.33
C VAL A 470 -17.49 5.23 -5.70
N GLY A 471 -17.84 4.02 -5.26
CA GLY A 471 -17.15 2.80 -5.67
C GLY A 471 -17.14 2.59 -7.19
N LYS A 472 -18.25 2.89 -7.88
CA LYS A 472 -18.35 2.85 -9.36
C LYS A 472 -17.50 3.92 -10.04
N GLU A 473 -17.44 5.13 -9.48
CA GLU A 473 -16.55 6.20 -9.99
C GLU A 473 -15.07 5.76 -9.92
N ILE A 474 -14.67 5.19 -8.78
CA ILE A 474 -13.31 4.67 -8.58
C ILE A 474 -13.04 3.50 -9.53
N HIS A 475 -13.99 2.57 -9.70
CA HIS A 475 -13.85 1.46 -10.66
C HIS A 475 -13.68 1.96 -12.10
N ALA A 476 -14.47 2.95 -12.54
CA ALA A 476 -14.30 3.56 -13.86
C ALA A 476 -12.89 4.14 -14.03
N ARG A 477 -12.33 4.74 -12.97
CA ARG A 477 -10.96 5.27 -12.98
C ARG A 477 -9.89 4.17 -13.05
N ILE A 478 -10.07 3.07 -12.33
CA ILE A 478 -9.20 1.90 -12.38
C ILE A 478 -9.10 1.34 -13.81
N VAL A 479 -10.24 1.24 -14.50
CA VAL A 479 -10.28 0.78 -15.90
C VAL A 479 -9.56 1.77 -16.83
N GLN A 480 -9.76 3.08 -16.66
CA GLN A 480 -9.08 4.10 -17.47
C GLN A 480 -7.55 4.08 -17.32
N LEU A 481 -7.04 3.76 -16.13
CA LEU A 481 -5.60 3.71 -15.85
C LEU A 481 -4.96 2.35 -16.16
N GLY A 482 -5.73 1.35 -16.60
CA GLY A 482 -5.22 0.00 -16.89
C GLY A 482 -4.85 -0.82 -15.65
N SER A 483 -5.27 -0.38 -14.44
CA SER A 483 -4.99 -1.08 -13.17
C SER A 483 -5.94 -2.25 -12.88
N ALA A 484 -6.97 -2.47 -13.71
CA ALA A 484 -7.99 -3.51 -13.49
C ALA A 484 -7.46 -4.96 -13.42
N PRO A 485 -6.40 -5.36 -14.16
CA PRO A 485 -5.88 -6.74 -14.08
C PRO A 485 -5.12 -7.05 -12.79
N ASP A 486 -4.79 -6.06 -11.96
CA ASP A 486 -4.07 -6.26 -10.71
C ASP A 486 -4.92 -7.07 -9.71
N LEU A 487 -4.32 -8.14 -9.16
CA LEU A 487 -4.98 -9.08 -8.25
C LEU A 487 -5.53 -8.37 -7.00
N PHE A 488 -4.75 -7.49 -6.38
CA PHE A 488 -5.15 -6.80 -5.16
C PHE A 488 -6.27 -5.79 -5.42
N VAL A 489 -6.19 -5.05 -6.54
CA VAL A 489 -7.24 -4.11 -6.95
C VAL A 489 -8.54 -4.84 -7.28
N SER A 490 -8.47 -5.95 -8.02
CA SER A 490 -9.65 -6.74 -8.37
C SER A 490 -10.32 -7.38 -7.14
N ASN A 491 -9.53 -7.87 -6.18
CA ASN A 491 -10.03 -8.35 -4.88
C ASN A 491 -10.73 -7.21 -4.11
N ALA A 492 -10.11 -6.04 -4.00
CA ALA A 492 -10.71 -4.88 -3.33
C ALA A 492 -12.01 -4.41 -4.01
N LEU A 493 -12.07 -4.45 -5.34
CA LEU A 493 -13.30 -4.13 -6.11
C LEU A 493 -14.40 -5.16 -5.86
N THR A 494 -14.05 -6.45 -5.84
CA THR A 494 -14.99 -7.54 -5.61
C THR A 494 -15.58 -7.45 -4.20
N ASP A 495 -14.74 -7.16 -3.19
CA ASP A 495 -15.20 -6.94 -1.80
C ASP A 495 -16.08 -5.70 -1.68
N MET A 496 -15.73 -4.61 -2.36
CA MET A 496 -16.52 -3.38 -2.40
C MET A 496 -17.93 -3.64 -2.98
N TYR A 497 -18.02 -4.28 -4.14
CA TYR A 497 -19.33 -4.61 -4.72
C TYR A 497 -20.12 -5.61 -3.88
N SER A 498 -19.45 -6.62 -3.31
CA SER A 498 -20.06 -7.62 -2.43
C SER A 498 -20.70 -6.96 -1.20
N LYS A 499 -19.95 -6.12 -0.47
CA LYS A 499 -20.44 -5.42 0.73
C LYS A 499 -21.47 -4.33 0.42
N CYS A 500 -21.45 -3.76 -0.77
CA CYS A 500 -22.53 -2.86 -1.25
C CYS A 500 -23.78 -3.61 -1.72
N GLY A 501 -23.84 -4.94 -1.57
CA GLY A 501 -24.99 -5.76 -1.96
C GLY A 501 -25.14 -6.00 -3.46
N CYS A 502 -24.13 -5.68 -4.27
CA CYS A 502 -24.13 -5.82 -5.73
C CYS A 502 -23.34 -7.04 -6.20
N LEU A 503 -23.71 -8.25 -5.74
CA LEU A 503 -23.00 -9.50 -6.04
C LEU A 503 -22.88 -9.78 -7.55
N ASN A 504 -23.86 -9.37 -8.37
CA ASN A 504 -23.77 -9.49 -9.83
C ASN A 504 -22.56 -8.74 -10.43
N LEU A 505 -22.21 -7.58 -9.87
CA LEU A 505 -21.04 -6.82 -10.32
C LEU A 505 -19.76 -7.41 -9.72
N ALA A 506 -19.80 -7.86 -8.47
CA ALA A 506 -18.69 -8.57 -7.83
C ALA A 506 -18.29 -9.82 -8.64
N GLN A 507 -19.26 -10.64 -9.04
CA GLN A 507 -19.05 -11.83 -9.87
C GLN A 507 -18.48 -11.48 -11.25
N LYS A 508 -18.91 -10.37 -11.86
CA LYS A 508 -18.36 -9.92 -13.15
C LYS A 508 -16.88 -9.54 -13.05
N VAL A 509 -16.50 -8.80 -12.00
CA VAL A 509 -15.09 -8.44 -11.75
C VAL A 509 -14.29 -9.72 -11.51
N PHE A 510 -14.77 -10.61 -10.64
CA PHE A 510 -14.13 -11.89 -10.35
C PHE A 510 -13.90 -12.75 -11.60
N ASN A 511 -14.87 -12.81 -12.52
CA ASN A 511 -14.78 -13.65 -13.73
C ASN A 511 -13.73 -13.15 -14.75
N ILE A 512 -13.42 -11.85 -14.77
CA ILE A 512 -12.48 -11.25 -15.74
C ILE A 512 -11.06 -11.07 -15.17
N SER A 513 -10.88 -11.33 -13.88
CA SER A 513 -9.63 -11.10 -13.15
C SER A 513 -8.87 -12.39 -12.88
N VAL A 514 -7.59 -12.25 -12.54
CA VAL A 514 -6.81 -13.34 -11.93
C VAL A 514 -7.40 -13.61 -10.54
N ARG A 515 -7.52 -14.89 -10.17
CA ARG A 515 -8.20 -15.33 -8.95
C ARG A 515 -7.23 -16.06 -8.04
N ASP A 516 -7.23 -15.70 -6.77
CA ASP A 516 -6.52 -16.38 -5.69
C ASP A 516 -7.50 -16.85 -4.61
N GLU A 517 -6.98 -17.45 -3.53
CA GLU A 517 -7.79 -17.88 -2.40
C GLU A 517 -8.62 -16.72 -1.81
N VAL A 518 -8.06 -15.51 -1.79
CA VAL A 518 -8.73 -14.30 -1.30
C VAL A 518 -9.91 -13.92 -2.19
N SER A 519 -9.76 -13.98 -3.53
CA SER A 519 -10.85 -13.73 -4.48
C SER A 519 -12.06 -14.62 -4.21
N TYR A 520 -11.83 -15.92 -4.00
CA TYR A 520 -12.89 -16.89 -3.70
C TYR A 520 -13.53 -16.61 -2.34
N ASN A 521 -12.71 -16.35 -1.31
CA ASN A 521 -13.19 -16.05 0.04
C ASN A 521 -14.15 -14.86 0.09
N ILE A 522 -13.85 -13.81 -0.67
CA ILE A 522 -14.71 -12.61 -0.76
C ILE A 522 -16.11 -12.97 -1.28
N LEU A 523 -16.19 -13.77 -2.35
CA LEU A 523 -17.48 -14.16 -2.92
C LEU A 523 -18.19 -15.24 -2.09
N ILE A 524 -17.48 -16.22 -1.55
CA ILE A 524 -18.03 -17.24 -0.65
C ILE A 524 -18.74 -16.55 0.52
N ILE A 525 -18.08 -15.57 1.16
CA ILE A 525 -18.68 -14.77 2.24
C ILE A 525 -19.81 -13.89 1.70
N GLY A 526 -19.63 -13.24 0.55
CA GLY A 526 -20.65 -12.41 -0.09
C GLY A 526 -21.97 -13.14 -0.31
N TYR A 527 -21.91 -14.31 -0.94
CA TYR A 527 -23.07 -15.18 -1.20
C TYR A 527 -23.62 -15.84 0.06
N SER A 528 -22.79 -16.13 1.07
CA SER A 528 -23.25 -16.72 2.34
C SER A 528 -24.25 -15.84 3.09
N ARG A 529 -24.28 -14.53 2.83
CA ARG A 529 -25.14 -13.55 3.51
C ARG A 529 -26.40 -13.19 2.73
N THR A 530 -26.59 -13.76 1.54
CA THR A 530 -27.76 -13.49 0.69
C THR A 530 -28.63 -14.73 0.56
N ASN A 531 -29.77 -14.61 -0.12
CA ASN A 531 -30.62 -15.77 -0.39
C ASN A 531 -29.96 -16.79 -1.34
N ASP A 532 -28.88 -16.40 -2.00
CA ASP A 532 -28.14 -17.21 -2.96
C ASP A 532 -26.99 -17.99 -2.27
N CYS A 533 -27.21 -18.48 -1.04
CA CYS A 533 -26.22 -19.20 -0.24
C CYS A 533 -25.66 -20.46 -0.93
N SER A 534 -26.42 -21.07 -1.85
CA SER A 534 -25.98 -22.23 -2.63
C SER A 534 -24.75 -21.93 -3.51
N GLU A 535 -24.63 -20.70 -4.01
CA GLU A 535 -23.46 -20.27 -4.79
C GLU A 535 -22.18 -20.27 -3.96
N SER A 536 -22.28 -20.02 -2.65
CA SER A 536 -21.14 -20.13 -1.72
C SER A 536 -20.56 -21.55 -1.68
N LEU A 537 -21.43 -22.57 -1.64
CA LEU A 537 -21.03 -23.99 -1.68
C LEU A 537 -20.42 -24.38 -3.03
N ARG A 538 -21.00 -23.85 -4.13
CA ARG A 538 -20.48 -24.08 -5.48
C ARG A 538 -19.07 -23.50 -5.64
N LEU A 539 -18.86 -22.25 -5.21
CA LEU A 539 -17.56 -21.57 -5.27
C LEU A 539 -16.51 -22.25 -4.39
N PHE A 540 -16.89 -22.72 -3.19
CA PHE A 540 -15.98 -23.49 -2.33
C PHE A 540 -15.57 -24.81 -2.98
N SER A 541 -16.49 -25.50 -3.64
CA SER A 541 -16.20 -26.73 -4.39
C SER A 541 -15.29 -26.46 -5.59
N GLU A 542 -15.54 -25.38 -6.34
CA GLU A 542 -14.70 -24.92 -7.45
C GLU A 542 -13.26 -24.63 -6.98
N MET A 543 -13.10 -23.91 -5.87
CA MET A 543 -11.80 -23.61 -5.25
C MET A 543 -10.99 -24.90 -4.97
N ILE A 544 -11.62 -25.91 -4.37
CA ILE A 544 -10.97 -27.19 -4.07
C ILE A 544 -10.59 -27.93 -5.37
N LEU A 545 -11.47 -27.94 -6.38
CA LEU A 545 -11.23 -28.61 -7.65
C LEU A 545 -10.07 -27.98 -8.44
N LEU A 546 -9.85 -26.67 -8.28
CA LEU A 546 -8.70 -25.96 -8.87
C LEU A 546 -7.39 -26.20 -8.10
N GLY A 547 -7.41 -26.97 -7.01
CA GLY A 547 -6.23 -27.28 -6.19
C GLY A 547 -5.85 -26.17 -5.22
N MET A 548 -6.67 -25.13 -5.06
CA MET A 548 -6.45 -24.09 -4.05
C MET A 548 -6.73 -24.66 -2.66
N ALA A 549 -5.92 -24.30 -1.67
CA ALA A 549 -6.09 -24.77 -0.30
C ALA A 549 -7.06 -23.87 0.46
N PRO A 550 -8.24 -24.36 0.89
CA PRO A 550 -9.17 -23.55 1.68
C PRO A 550 -8.54 -23.17 3.01
N ASP A 551 -8.68 -21.89 3.38
CA ASP A 551 -8.22 -21.36 4.65
C ASP A 551 -9.39 -21.22 5.65
N ILE A 552 -9.09 -20.70 6.83
CA ILE A 552 -10.08 -20.49 7.88
C ILE A 552 -11.25 -19.60 7.42
N VAL A 553 -10.97 -18.62 6.57
CA VAL A 553 -11.96 -17.66 6.06
C VAL A 553 -12.88 -18.34 5.06
N SER A 554 -12.34 -19.21 4.18
CA SER A 554 -13.13 -20.06 3.28
C SER A 554 -14.13 -20.91 4.08
N PHE A 555 -13.64 -21.57 5.14
CA PHE A 555 -14.47 -22.42 5.99
C PHE A 555 -15.57 -21.65 6.72
N MET A 556 -15.25 -20.49 7.30
CA MET A 556 -16.26 -19.65 7.96
C MET A 556 -17.37 -19.25 6.99
N GLY A 557 -17.03 -18.82 5.77
CA GLY A 557 -18.00 -18.41 4.76
C GLY A 557 -18.93 -19.55 4.34
N VAL A 558 -18.37 -20.73 4.04
CA VAL A 558 -19.17 -21.88 3.60
C VAL A 558 -20.00 -22.49 4.74
N ILE A 559 -19.51 -22.48 5.98
CA ILE A 559 -20.27 -22.90 7.17
C ILE A 559 -21.45 -21.96 7.40
N SER A 560 -21.24 -20.65 7.28
CA SER A 560 -22.31 -19.65 7.38
C SER A 560 -23.38 -19.87 6.29
N ALA A 561 -22.97 -20.22 5.06
CA ALA A 561 -23.91 -20.58 4.00
C ALA A 561 -24.73 -21.84 4.36
N CYS A 562 -24.10 -22.88 4.92
CA CYS A 562 -24.82 -24.06 5.40
C CYS A 562 -25.80 -23.73 6.54
N ALA A 563 -25.43 -22.81 7.44
CA ALA A 563 -26.26 -22.36 8.54
C ALA A 563 -27.51 -21.65 8.04
N ASN A 564 -27.36 -20.78 7.04
CA ASN A 564 -28.47 -20.05 6.42
C ASN A 564 -29.37 -20.93 5.53
N LEU A 565 -28.82 -21.99 4.95
CA LEU A 565 -29.59 -23.01 4.22
C LEU A 565 -30.23 -24.07 5.14
N ALA A 566 -29.94 -24.03 6.45
CA ALA A 566 -30.27 -25.09 7.41
C ALA A 566 -29.82 -26.50 6.95
N SER A 567 -28.72 -26.60 6.19
CA SER A 567 -28.22 -27.84 5.58
C SER A 567 -27.24 -28.58 6.49
N VAL A 568 -27.76 -29.37 7.43
CA VAL A 568 -26.96 -30.14 8.40
C VAL A 568 -26.00 -31.12 7.72
N ARG A 569 -26.44 -31.77 6.64
CA ARG A 569 -25.64 -32.81 5.97
C ARG A 569 -24.36 -32.23 5.39
N GLN A 570 -24.48 -31.20 4.55
CA GLN A 570 -23.33 -30.50 3.96
C GLN A 570 -22.48 -29.84 5.05
N GLY A 571 -23.11 -29.26 6.08
CA GLY A 571 -22.40 -28.70 7.22
C GLY A 571 -21.53 -29.74 7.97
N LYS A 572 -21.98 -30.99 8.11
CA LYS A 572 -21.18 -32.09 8.69
C LYS A 572 -20.04 -32.54 7.78
N GLU A 573 -20.26 -32.59 6.47
CA GLU A 573 -19.20 -32.91 5.49
C GLU A 573 -18.07 -31.87 5.56
N ILE A 574 -18.44 -30.58 5.59
CA ILE A 574 -17.50 -29.46 5.75
C ILE A 574 -16.81 -29.51 7.11
N HIS A 575 -17.53 -29.77 8.21
CA HIS A 575 -16.92 -29.92 9.53
C HIS A 575 -15.88 -31.06 9.54
N GLY A 576 -16.19 -32.20 8.91
CA GLY A 576 -15.22 -33.29 8.76
C GLY A 576 -13.96 -32.88 7.98
N LEU A 577 -14.12 -32.10 6.91
CA LEU A 577 -13.01 -31.54 6.15
C LEU A 577 -12.17 -30.55 6.99
N LEU A 578 -12.84 -29.70 7.76
CA LEU A 578 -12.22 -28.71 8.65
C LEU A 578 -11.37 -29.38 9.74
N VAL A 579 -11.84 -30.50 10.32
CA VAL A 579 -11.09 -31.33 11.27
C VAL A 579 -9.84 -31.92 10.62
N ARG A 580 -9.94 -32.47 9.40
CA ARG A 580 -8.81 -33.03 8.65
C ARG A 580 -7.75 -31.98 8.30
N LYS A 581 -8.14 -30.71 8.18
CA LYS A 581 -7.26 -29.56 7.97
C LYS A 581 -6.73 -28.94 9.27
N LEU A 582 -7.06 -29.52 10.43
CA LEU A 582 -6.64 -29.07 11.77
C LEU A 582 -7.12 -27.66 12.15
N PHE A 583 -8.18 -27.15 11.52
CA PHE A 583 -8.74 -25.82 11.84
C PHE A 583 -9.80 -25.85 12.96
N HIS A 584 -10.17 -27.04 13.46
CA HIS A 584 -11.30 -27.20 14.40
C HIS A 584 -11.04 -26.58 15.78
N THR A 585 -9.78 -26.38 16.16
CA THR A 585 -9.40 -25.68 17.40
C THR A 585 -9.39 -24.16 17.27
N HIS A 586 -9.50 -23.63 16.04
CA HIS A 586 -9.48 -22.19 15.81
C HIS A 586 -10.82 -21.58 16.23
N LEU A 587 -10.78 -20.63 17.18
CA LEU A 587 -11.97 -20.04 17.81
C LEU A 587 -13.02 -19.56 16.79
N PHE A 588 -12.59 -18.90 15.72
CA PHE A 588 -13.51 -18.39 14.69
C PHE A 588 -14.24 -19.50 13.91
N ALA A 589 -13.59 -20.62 13.63
CA ALA A 589 -14.24 -21.78 13.00
C ALA A 589 -15.21 -22.45 13.99
N ALA A 590 -14.80 -22.61 15.24
CA ALA A 590 -15.65 -23.16 16.28
C ALA A 590 -16.93 -22.32 16.46
N ASN A 591 -16.82 -20.99 16.51
CA ASN A 591 -17.98 -20.08 16.57
C ASN A 591 -18.90 -20.20 15.35
N SER A 592 -18.34 -20.36 14.15
CA SER A 592 -19.14 -20.60 12.94
C SER A 592 -19.84 -21.96 12.99
N LEU A 593 -19.20 -23.00 13.52
CA LEU A 593 -19.81 -24.32 13.73
C LEU A 593 -20.91 -24.29 14.80
N LEU A 594 -20.75 -23.48 15.85
CA LEU A 594 -21.82 -23.23 16.83
C LEU A 594 -23.03 -22.59 16.15
N ASP A 595 -22.84 -21.55 15.34
CA ASP A 595 -23.93 -20.90 14.60
C ASP A 595 -24.61 -21.87 13.63
N LEU A 596 -23.84 -22.69 12.89
CA LEU A 596 -24.37 -23.74 12.04
C LEU A 596 -25.27 -24.72 12.80
N TYR A 597 -24.76 -25.32 13.87
CA TYR A 597 -25.50 -26.36 14.59
C TYR A 597 -26.69 -25.80 15.37
N THR A 598 -26.58 -24.58 15.91
CA THR A 598 -27.71 -23.92 16.59
C THR A 598 -28.83 -23.56 15.60
N ARG A 599 -28.52 -22.94 14.46
CA ARG A 599 -29.52 -22.59 13.43
C ARG A 599 -30.16 -23.81 12.78
N CYS A 600 -29.42 -24.91 12.66
CA CYS A 600 -29.96 -26.16 12.17
C CYS A 600 -30.74 -26.98 13.22
N GLY A 601 -30.93 -26.46 14.44
CA GLY A 601 -31.63 -27.15 15.52
C GLY A 601 -30.89 -28.33 16.14
N ARG A 602 -29.59 -28.50 15.84
CA ARG A 602 -28.71 -29.58 16.36
C ARG A 602 -27.90 -29.10 17.56
N ILE A 603 -28.59 -28.68 18.61
CA ILE A 603 -27.98 -28.19 19.86
C ILE A 603 -27.06 -29.25 20.50
N ASP A 604 -27.38 -30.54 20.33
CA ASP A 604 -26.54 -31.65 20.79
C ASP A 604 -25.11 -31.62 20.23
N LEU A 605 -24.95 -31.18 18.97
CA LEU A 605 -23.65 -31.01 18.33
C LEU A 605 -23.02 -29.67 18.68
N ALA A 606 -23.84 -28.62 18.84
CA ALA A 606 -23.36 -27.31 19.29
C ALA A 606 -22.71 -27.39 20.67
N ILE A 607 -23.31 -28.12 21.63
CA ILE A 607 -22.72 -28.35 22.97
C ILE A 607 -21.34 -29.00 22.85
N LYS A 608 -21.21 -30.06 22.03
CA LYS A 608 -19.91 -30.74 21.84
C LYS A 608 -18.84 -29.79 21.30
N VAL A 609 -19.20 -28.91 20.35
CA VAL A 609 -18.27 -27.90 19.84
C VAL A 609 -17.94 -26.89 20.94
N PHE A 610 -18.94 -26.41 21.67
CA PHE A 610 -18.77 -25.44 22.75
C PHE A 610 -17.81 -25.94 23.84
N ASP A 611 -17.95 -27.20 24.24
CA ASP A 611 -17.11 -27.83 25.26
C ASP A 611 -15.65 -28.00 24.81
N THR A 612 -15.40 -28.09 23.49
CA THR A 612 -14.04 -28.17 22.95
C THR A 612 -13.31 -26.82 22.90
N ILE A 613 -14.02 -25.70 23.05
CA ILE A 613 -13.43 -24.36 23.03
C ILE A 613 -12.74 -24.10 24.39
N GLN A 614 -11.41 -23.97 24.37
CA GLN A 614 -10.62 -23.71 25.59
C GLN A 614 -10.89 -22.34 26.17
N ASN A 615 -10.82 -21.29 25.34
CA ASN A 615 -11.06 -19.90 25.74
C ASN A 615 -12.29 -19.40 24.98
N LYS A 616 -13.45 -19.45 25.63
CA LYS A 616 -14.72 -19.03 25.05
C LYS A 616 -14.76 -17.51 25.03
N ASP A 617 -15.13 -16.94 23.89
CA ASP A 617 -15.36 -15.51 23.77
C ASP A 617 -16.84 -15.17 23.93
N VAL A 618 -17.15 -13.87 23.96
CA VAL A 618 -18.51 -13.35 24.05
C VAL A 618 -19.42 -13.94 22.95
N ALA A 619 -18.89 -14.12 21.73
CA ALA A 619 -19.63 -14.71 20.63
C ALA A 619 -20.01 -16.18 20.89
N SER A 620 -19.08 -16.98 21.42
CA SER A 620 -19.31 -18.38 21.81
C SER A 620 -20.52 -18.51 22.74
N TRP A 621 -20.54 -17.69 23.80
CA TRP A 621 -21.61 -17.69 24.81
C TRP A 621 -22.94 -17.21 24.23
N ASN A 622 -22.94 -16.09 23.50
CA ASN A 622 -24.15 -15.50 22.92
C ASN A 622 -24.83 -16.44 21.92
N THR A 623 -24.06 -17.15 21.10
CA THR A 623 -24.59 -18.15 20.16
C THR A 623 -25.29 -19.29 20.90
N MET A 624 -24.73 -19.78 22.01
CA MET A 624 -25.37 -20.84 22.81
C MET A 624 -26.63 -20.34 23.54
N ILE A 625 -26.60 -19.15 24.12
CA ILE A 625 -27.76 -18.53 24.79
C ILE A 625 -28.93 -18.39 23.81
N LEU A 626 -28.68 -17.86 22.61
CA LEU A 626 -29.68 -17.78 21.54
C LEU A 626 -30.13 -19.17 21.08
N GLY A 627 -29.20 -20.13 20.96
CA GLY A 627 -29.50 -21.52 20.60
C GLY A 627 -30.50 -22.19 21.53
N TYR A 628 -30.28 -22.08 22.85
CA TYR A 628 -31.23 -22.59 23.85
C TYR A 628 -32.55 -21.79 23.87
N GLY A 629 -32.48 -20.47 23.65
CA GLY A 629 -33.65 -19.61 23.47
C GLY A 629 -34.58 -20.06 22.35
N MET A 630 -34.02 -20.37 21.18
CA MET A 630 -34.79 -20.86 20.01
C MET A 630 -35.44 -22.22 20.26
N ARG A 631 -34.85 -23.06 21.11
CA ARG A 631 -35.41 -24.36 21.52
C ARG A 631 -36.50 -24.22 22.61
N GLY A 632 -36.64 -23.04 23.21
CA GLY A 632 -37.56 -22.79 24.32
C GLY A 632 -37.03 -23.22 25.69
N GLU A 633 -35.75 -23.61 25.79
CA GLU A 633 -35.10 -23.99 27.06
C GLU A 633 -34.57 -22.74 27.78
N LEU A 634 -35.51 -21.87 28.20
CA LEU A 634 -35.20 -20.53 28.70
C LEU A 634 -34.29 -20.56 29.93
N GLU A 635 -34.54 -21.46 30.89
CA GLU A 635 -33.76 -21.50 32.14
C GLU A 635 -32.29 -21.84 31.87
N THR A 636 -32.01 -22.76 30.94
CA THR A 636 -30.63 -23.08 30.52
C THR A 636 -29.96 -21.89 29.86
N ALA A 637 -30.68 -21.14 29.00
CA ALA A 637 -30.15 -19.93 28.38
C ALA A 637 -29.78 -18.85 29.41
N MET A 638 -30.58 -18.69 30.47
CA MET A 638 -30.31 -17.74 31.55
C MET A 638 -29.15 -18.17 32.43
N ASN A 639 -29.05 -19.47 32.71
CA ASN A 639 -27.91 -20.03 33.44
C ASN A 639 -26.60 -19.85 32.66
N LEU A 640 -26.63 -20.00 31.34
CA LEU A 640 -25.47 -19.71 30.48
C LEU A 640 -25.08 -18.24 30.49
N PHE A 641 -26.06 -17.33 30.51
CA PHE A 641 -25.78 -15.90 30.66
C PHE A 641 -25.07 -15.61 31.99
N GLY A 642 -25.48 -16.23 33.10
CA GLY A 642 -24.77 -16.12 34.38
C GLY A 642 -23.37 -16.74 34.35
N ALA A 643 -23.24 -17.94 33.80
CA ALA A 643 -21.98 -18.69 33.74
C ALA A 643 -20.90 -17.99 32.90
N MET A 644 -21.28 -17.19 31.91
CA MET A 644 -20.36 -16.37 31.11
C MET A 644 -19.46 -15.49 32.00
N LYS A 645 -20.02 -14.88 33.05
CA LYS A 645 -19.26 -14.06 34.00
C LYS A 645 -18.39 -14.89 34.94
N GLU A 646 -18.83 -16.08 35.31
CA GLU A 646 -18.06 -17.02 36.13
C GLU A 646 -16.80 -17.51 35.39
N ASP A 647 -16.86 -17.62 34.07
CA ASP A 647 -15.72 -17.94 33.19
C ASP A 647 -14.81 -16.72 32.89
N GLY A 648 -15.05 -15.57 33.55
CA GLY A 648 -14.25 -14.36 33.40
C GLY A 648 -14.53 -13.55 32.14
N VAL A 649 -15.65 -13.81 31.45
CA VAL A 649 -16.06 -13.08 30.25
C VAL A 649 -17.09 -12.00 30.61
N GLU A 650 -16.74 -10.73 30.40
CA GLU A 650 -17.64 -9.60 30.68
C GLU A 650 -18.76 -9.49 29.66
N TYR A 651 -19.93 -9.03 30.11
CA TYR A 651 -21.07 -8.77 29.23
C TYR A 651 -20.79 -7.58 28.32
N ASP A 652 -21.15 -7.73 27.06
CA ASP A 652 -21.21 -6.62 26.11
C ASP A 652 -22.67 -6.32 25.72
N SER A 653 -22.84 -5.30 24.89
CA SER A 653 -24.16 -4.96 24.34
C SER A 653 -24.82 -6.15 23.61
N VAL A 654 -24.07 -6.95 22.86
CA VAL A 654 -24.63 -8.09 22.11
C VAL A 654 -25.14 -9.18 23.05
N SER A 655 -24.49 -9.35 24.19
CA SER A 655 -24.88 -10.29 25.25
C SER A 655 -26.25 -9.95 25.82
N PHE A 656 -26.51 -8.66 26.03
CA PHE A 656 -27.83 -8.19 26.44
C PHE A 656 -28.88 -8.34 25.34
N ILE A 657 -28.54 -8.15 24.07
CA ILE A 657 -29.46 -8.46 22.96
C ILE A 657 -29.84 -9.94 22.98
N ALA A 658 -28.86 -10.84 23.17
CA ALA A 658 -29.08 -12.28 23.22
C ALA A 658 -30.07 -12.65 24.32
N VAL A 659 -29.84 -12.19 25.56
CA VAL A 659 -30.71 -12.52 26.70
C VAL A 659 -32.08 -11.84 26.62
N LEU A 660 -32.18 -10.61 26.11
CA LEU A 660 -33.46 -9.92 25.90
C LEU A 660 -34.29 -10.60 24.80
N THR A 661 -33.64 -11.13 23.77
CA THR A 661 -34.31 -11.93 22.72
C THR A 661 -34.88 -13.23 23.30
N VAL A 662 -34.13 -13.90 24.18
CA VAL A 662 -34.61 -15.08 24.93
C VAL A 662 -35.82 -14.70 25.80
N CYS A 663 -35.76 -13.58 26.53
CA CYS A 663 -36.89 -13.07 27.31
C CYS A 663 -38.11 -12.79 26.43
N SER A 664 -37.92 -12.15 25.27
CA SER A 664 -39.01 -11.85 24.33
C SER A 664 -39.71 -13.11 23.84
N HIS A 665 -38.95 -14.11 23.37
CA HIS A 665 -39.50 -15.39 22.93
C HIS A 665 -40.14 -16.19 24.07
N GLY A 666 -39.60 -16.07 25.28
CA GLY A 666 -40.12 -16.73 26.48
C GLY A 666 -41.26 -16.00 27.20
N GLY A 667 -41.62 -14.78 26.79
CA GLY A 667 -42.58 -13.94 27.50
C GLY A 667 -42.16 -13.55 28.93
N LEU A 668 -40.85 -13.53 29.22
CA LEU A 668 -40.31 -13.30 30.57
C LEU A 668 -40.17 -11.79 30.86
N ILE A 669 -41.29 -11.10 31.03
CA ILE A 669 -41.35 -9.63 31.16
C ILE A 669 -40.48 -9.11 32.30
N GLU A 670 -40.62 -9.68 33.50
CA GLU A 670 -39.89 -9.21 34.69
C GLU A 670 -38.38 -9.42 34.58
N LYS A 671 -37.94 -10.59 34.09
CA LYS A 671 -36.51 -10.85 33.85
C LYS A 671 -35.96 -9.95 32.73
N GLY A 672 -36.74 -9.69 31.67
CA GLY A 672 -36.38 -8.75 30.61
C GLY A 672 -36.16 -7.32 31.11
N ARG A 673 -37.07 -6.81 31.96
CA ARG A 673 -36.93 -5.50 32.62
C ARG A 673 -35.68 -5.44 33.51
N GLN A 674 -35.44 -6.50 34.29
CA GLN A 674 -34.27 -6.59 35.16
C GLN A 674 -32.96 -6.50 34.37
N TYR A 675 -32.83 -7.24 33.26
CA TYR A 675 -31.63 -7.17 32.43
C TYR A 675 -31.48 -5.84 31.69
N PHE A 676 -32.58 -5.26 31.23
CA PHE A 676 -32.53 -3.94 30.61
C PHE A 676 -32.05 -2.86 31.59
N GLN A 677 -32.48 -2.92 32.85
CA GLN A 677 -31.96 -2.05 33.91
C GLN A 677 -30.47 -2.32 34.20
N MET A 678 -30.09 -3.60 34.29
CA MET A 678 -28.71 -4.02 34.56
C MET A 678 -27.71 -3.48 33.53
N MET A 679 -28.11 -3.25 32.28
CA MET A 679 -27.26 -2.58 31.28
C MET A 679 -26.82 -1.19 31.74
N SER A 680 -27.76 -0.42 32.28
CA SER A 680 -27.49 0.94 32.78
C SER A 680 -26.56 0.90 33.98
N ASP A 681 -26.75 -0.09 34.87
CA ASP A 681 -25.91 -0.29 36.05
C ASP A 681 -24.46 -0.66 35.69
N LEU A 682 -24.25 -1.28 34.53
CA LEU A 682 -22.93 -1.64 33.98
C LEU A 682 -22.34 -0.56 33.04
N ASN A 683 -22.96 0.61 32.93
CA ASN A 683 -22.59 1.68 31.99
C ASN A 683 -22.58 1.22 30.51
N ILE A 684 -23.47 0.30 30.15
CA ILE A 684 -23.69 -0.12 28.75
C ILE A 684 -24.90 0.66 28.22
N GLU A 685 -24.67 1.57 27.28
CA GLU A 685 -25.75 2.38 26.69
C GLU A 685 -26.69 1.53 25.81
N PRO A 686 -28.02 1.58 26.04
CA PRO A 686 -28.98 0.89 25.19
C PRO A 686 -29.03 1.47 23.76
N MET A 687 -28.62 0.66 22.79
CA MET A 687 -28.81 0.93 21.35
C MET A 687 -30.21 0.54 20.83
N HIS A 688 -30.56 0.97 19.61
CA HIS A 688 -31.85 0.69 18.93
C HIS A 688 -32.30 -0.79 19.01
N THR A 689 -31.37 -1.73 18.91
CA THR A 689 -31.65 -3.17 18.96
C THR A 689 -32.16 -3.65 20.31
N HIS A 690 -31.68 -3.10 21.43
CA HIS A 690 -32.18 -3.47 22.76
C HIS A 690 -33.61 -2.94 22.94
N TYR A 691 -33.87 -1.71 22.51
CA TYR A 691 -35.23 -1.16 22.51
C TYR A 691 -36.17 -1.98 21.62
N ALA A 692 -35.70 -2.43 20.44
CA ALA A 692 -36.48 -3.33 19.59
C ALA A 692 -36.82 -4.66 20.29
N CYS A 693 -35.87 -5.24 21.03
CA CYS A 693 -36.12 -6.45 21.83
C CYS A 693 -37.14 -6.20 22.97
N MET A 694 -37.07 -5.05 23.63
CA MET A 694 -38.03 -4.67 24.68
C MET A 694 -39.43 -4.41 24.11
N VAL A 695 -39.53 -3.73 22.97
CA VAL A 695 -40.80 -3.52 22.26
C VAL A 695 -41.38 -4.85 21.79
N ASP A 696 -40.56 -5.77 21.28
CA ASP A 696 -40.98 -7.13 20.90
C ASP A 696 -41.48 -7.93 22.13
N LEU A 697 -40.78 -7.86 23.26
CA LEU A 697 -41.15 -8.51 24.52
C LEU A 697 -42.50 -8.01 25.05
N LEU A 698 -42.64 -6.68 25.21
CA LEU A 698 -43.88 -6.05 25.70
C LEU A 698 -45.03 -6.27 24.72
N GLY A 699 -44.75 -6.12 23.42
CA GLY A 699 -45.70 -6.32 22.35
C GLY A 699 -46.23 -7.75 22.28
N ARG A 700 -45.36 -8.77 22.32
CA ARG A 700 -45.78 -10.19 22.37
C ARG A 700 -46.60 -10.51 23.61
N ALA A 701 -46.25 -9.93 24.75
CA ALA A 701 -46.98 -10.10 26.01
C ALA A 701 -48.36 -9.38 26.04
N GLY A 702 -48.67 -8.55 25.03
CA GLY A 702 -49.94 -7.81 24.96
C GLY A 702 -49.92 -6.46 25.68
N LEU A 703 -48.78 -6.03 26.22
CA LEU A 703 -48.58 -4.73 26.86
C LEU A 703 -48.35 -3.64 25.80
N MET A 704 -49.31 -3.48 24.89
CA MET A 704 -49.17 -2.63 23.70
C MET A 704 -48.98 -1.15 24.04
N GLN A 705 -49.65 -0.65 25.10
CA GLN A 705 -49.53 0.74 25.51
C GLN A 705 -48.12 1.04 26.05
N GLU A 706 -47.58 0.16 26.90
CA GLU A 706 -46.20 0.28 27.40
C GLU A 706 -45.17 0.21 26.27
N ALA A 707 -45.39 -0.63 25.27
CA ALA A 707 -44.52 -0.72 24.10
C ALA A 707 -44.52 0.60 23.29
N VAL A 708 -45.66 1.29 23.19
CA VAL A 708 -45.77 2.59 22.52
C VAL A 708 -45.15 3.70 23.37
N ASP A 709 -45.38 3.69 24.69
CA ASP A 709 -44.81 4.67 25.60
C ASP A 709 -43.28 4.58 25.60
N LEU A 710 -42.73 3.35 25.60
CA LEU A 710 -41.29 3.12 25.45
C LEU A 710 -40.73 3.73 24.16
N ILE A 711 -41.46 3.69 23.04
CA ILE A 711 -41.04 4.30 21.76
C ILE A 711 -41.12 5.81 21.82
N ARG A 712 -42.13 6.37 22.49
CA ARG A 712 -42.33 7.83 22.64
C ARG A 712 -41.26 8.47 23.52
N ASP A 713 -40.81 7.77 24.54
CA ASP A 713 -39.80 8.25 25.50
C ASP A 713 -38.35 8.10 24.98
N LEU A 714 -38.16 7.59 23.75
CA LEU A 714 -36.83 7.45 23.15
C LEU A 714 -36.19 8.82 22.91
N SER A 715 -34.96 8.98 23.40
CA SER A 715 -34.07 10.09 23.04
C SER A 715 -33.47 9.94 21.63
N ILE A 716 -33.68 8.80 20.98
CA ILE A 716 -33.16 8.42 19.66
C ILE A 716 -34.29 8.26 18.65
N VAL A 717 -34.02 8.57 17.37
CA VAL A 717 -35.00 8.38 16.29
C VAL A 717 -35.24 6.88 16.08
N PRO A 718 -36.48 6.35 16.20
CA PRO A 718 -36.71 4.91 16.13
C PRO A 718 -36.42 4.36 14.72
N ASP A 719 -35.70 3.25 14.65
CA ASP A 719 -35.24 2.62 13.41
C ASP A 719 -36.25 1.59 12.86
N THR A 720 -35.89 0.90 11.77
CA THR A 720 -36.77 -0.11 11.17
C THR A 720 -37.00 -1.33 12.06
N ASN A 721 -36.11 -1.61 13.01
CA ASN A 721 -36.23 -2.77 13.89
C ASN A 721 -37.29 -2.52 14.96
N ILE A 722 -37.28 -1.33 15.57
CA ILE A 722 -38.26 -0.94 16.59
C ILE A 722 -39.68 -0.91 16.00
N TRP A 723 -39.87 -0.22 14.88
CA TRP A 723 -41.18 -0.19 14.21
C TRP A 723 -41.61 -1.55 13.67
N GLY A 724 -40.65 -2.37 13.22
CA GLY A 724 -40.90 -3.73 12.76
C GLY A 724 -41.41 -4.65 13.88
N ALA A 725 -40.79 -4.57 15.07
CA ALA A 725 -41.23 -5.29 16.27
C ALA A 725 -42.66 -4.89 16.67
N LEU A 726 -42.94 -3.58 16.70
CA LEU A 726 -44.29 -3.09 17.00
C LEU A 726 -45.33 -3.56 15.98
N LEU A 727 -45.03 -3.51 14.68
CA LEU A 727 -45.93 -4.00 13.63
C LEU A 727 -46.19 -5.51 13.77
N GLY A 728 -45.16 -6.28 14.11
CA GLY A 728 -45.27 -7.71 14.41
C GLY A 728 -46.20 -7.99 15.58
N ALA A 729 -46.03 -7.27 16.70
CA ALA A 729 -46.90 -7.35 17.87
C ALA A 729 -48.34 -6.94 17.56
N CYS A 730 -48.54 -5.89 16.77
CA CYS A 730 -49.87 -5.44 16.33
C CYS A 730 -50.60 -6.52 15.54
N ARG A 731 -49.89 -7.32 14.72
CA ARG A 731 -50.49 -8.48 14.05
C ARG A 731 -50.93 -9.55 15.04
N ILE A 732 -50.09 -9.88 16.03
CA ILE A 732 -50.40 -10.92 17.02
C ILE A 732 -51.68 -10.58 17.79
N HIS A 733 -51.84 -9.33 18.18
CA HIS A 733 -52.99 -8.86 18.99
C HIS A 733 -54.12 -8.21 18.17
N GLY A 734 -54.03 -8.21 16.85
CA GLY A 734 -55.05 -7.63 15.97
C GLY A 734 -55.24 -6.11 16.09
N ASN A 735 -54.24 -5.36 16.57
CA ASN A 735 -54.35 -3.90 16.73
C ASN A 735 -54.04 -3.17 15.41
N ILE A 736 -55.09 -2.91 14.61
CA ILE A 736 -54.97 -2.37 13.26
C ILE A 736 -54.47 -0.92 13.25
N GLU A 737 -54.91 -0.09 14.20
CA GLU A 737 -54.56 1.34 14.22
C GLU A 737 -53.06 1.56 14.49
N LEU A 738 -52.53 0.89 15.53
CA LEU A 738 -51.10 0.91 15.82
C LEU A 738 -50.29 0.22 14.71
N GLY A 739 -50.84 -0.83 14.09
CA GLY A 739 -50.25 -1.48 12.93
C GLY A 739 -50.08 -0.53 11.74
N ASN A 740 -51.11 0.26 11.42
CA ASN A 740 -51.02 1.27 10.35
C ASN A 740 -49.96 2.35 10.67
N LEU A 741 -49.94 2.85 11.91
CA LEU A 741 -48.94 3.83 12.36
C LEU A 741 -47.51 3.29 12.17
N ALA A 742 -47.24 2.08 12.66
CA ALA A 742 -45.92 1.45 12.53
C ALA A 742 -45.53 1.25 11.06
N ALA A 743 -46.47 0.80 10.23
CA ALA A 743 -46.25 0.59 8.80
C ALA A 743 -45.95 1.90 8.04
N GLU A 744 -46.63 3.01 8.36
CA GLU A 744 -46.35 4.31 7.74
C GLU A 744 -44.92 4.79 8.00
N HIS A 745 -44.42 4.62 9.22
CA HIS A 745 -43.01 4.90 9.54
C HIS A 745 -42.06 3.97 8.77
N LEU A 746 -42.36 2.67 8.70
CA LEU A 746 -41.57 1.71 7.93
C LEU A 746 -41.54 2.01 6.43
N PHE A 747 -42.65 2.49 5.86
CA PHE A 747 -42.75 2.88 4.46
C PHE A 747 -41.94 4.12 4.11
N LYS A 748 -41.66 4.99 5.08
CA LYS A 748 -40.74 6.14 4.92
C LYS A 748 -39.28 5.69 5.03
N LEU A 749 -38.98 4.79 5.97
CA LEU A 749 -37.62 4.32 6.24
C LEU A 749 -37.10 3.33 5.18
N LYS A 750 -37.91 2.35 4.76
CA LYS A 750 -37.55 1.30 3.78
C LYS A 750 -38.70 1.03 2.79
N PRO A 751 -38.91 1.90 1.80
CA PRO A 751 -40.03 1.79 0.86
C PRO A 751 -39.99 0.55 -0.05
N GLN A 752 -38.84 -0.09 -0.23
CA GLN A 752 -38.70 -1.27 -1.08
C GLN A 752 -38.92 -2.61 -0.33
N HIS A 753 -39.06 -2.60 1.00
CA HIS A 753 -39.17 -3.82 1.78
C HIS A 753 -40.60 -4.40 1.72
N CYS A 754 -40.81 -5.43 0.88
CA CYS A 754 -42.12 -6.02 0.62
C CYS A 754 -42.82 -6.59 1.86
N GLY A 755 -42.06 -7.08 2.85
CA GLY A 755 -42.60 -7.74 4.04
C GLY A 755 -43.55 -6.85 4.85
N TYR A 756 -43.27 -5.54 4.94
CA TYR A 756 -44.10 -4.61 5.73
C TYR A 756 -45.47 -4.38 5.08
N TYR A 757 -45.49 -4.27 3.75
CA TYR A 757 -46.72 -4.16 2.97
C TYR A 757 -47.57 -5.43 3.08
N ILE A 758 -46.93 -6.60 2.99
CA ILE A 758 -47.60 -7.89 3.10
C ILE A 758 -48.21 -8.03 4.50
N LEU A 759 -47.46 -7.67 5.55
CA LEU A 759 -47.90 -7.81 6.94
C LEU A 759 -49.12 -6.94 7.24
N LEU A 760 -49.08 -5.65 6.87
CA LEU A 760 -50.23 -4.75 7.05
C LEU A 760 -51.44 -5.16 6.18
N SER A 761 -51.21 -5.58 4.92
CA SER A 761 -52.27 -6.08 4.04
C SER A 761 -52.96 -7.31 4.62
N ASN A 762 -52.19 -8.23 5.22
CA ASN A 762 -52.76 -9.41 5.88
C ASN A 762 -53.57 -9.01 7.13
N MET A 763 -53.09 -8.05 7.93
CA MET A 763 -53.86 -7.55 9.08
C MET A 763 -55.20 -6.92 8.66
N TYR A 764 -55.23 -6.15 7.58
CA TYR A 764 -56.50 -5.62 7.04
C TYR A 764 -57.41 -6.73 6.51
N ALA A 765 -56.86 -7.75 5.85
CA ALA A 765 -57.64 -8.88 5.36
C ALA A 765 -58.23 -9.73 6.49
N GLU A 766 -57.46 -10.01 7.54
CA GLU A 766 -57.91 -10.70 8.77
C GLU A 766 -59.02 -9.94 9.49
N ALA A 767 -59.05 -8.61 9.37
CA ALA A 767 -60.10 -7.75 9.89
C ALA A 767 -61.26 -7.48 8.90
N GLU A 768 -61.34 -8.24 7.80
CA GLU A 768 -62.35 -8.11 6.73
C GLU A 768 -62.39 -6.75 6.02
N ARG A 769 -61.32 -5.95 6.13
CA ARG A 769 -61.14 -4.64 5.48
C ARG A 769 -60.44 -4.79 4.12
N TRP A 770 -61.10 -5.50 3.20
CA TRP A 770 -60.54 -5.88 1.90
C TRP A 770 -60.11 -4.70 1.01
N GLU A 771 -60.82 -3.57 1.05
CA GLU A 771 -60.45 -2.38 0.29
C GLU A 771 -59.09 -1.82 0.72
N GLU A 772 -58.85 -1.71 2.03
CA GLU A 772 -57.57 -1.20 2.56
C GLU A 772 -56.44 -2.20 2.31
N ALA A 773 -56.71 -3.51 2.42
CA ALA A 773 -55.75 -4.54 2.06
C ALA A 773 -55.30 -4.42 0.59
N ASN A 774 -56.22 -4.13 -0.33
CA ASN A 774 -55.92 -3.92 -1.75
C ASN A 774 -55.13 -2.63 -1.99
N LYS A 775 -55.48 -1.52 -1.33
CA LYS A 775 -54.72 -0.25 -1.41
C LYS A 775 -53.26 -0.43 -0.99
N VAL A 776 -52.99 -1.18 0.08
CA VAL A 776 -51.62 -1.48 0.52
C VAL A 776 -50.86 -2.32 -0.53
N ARG A 777 -51.53 -3.28 -1.18
CA ARG A 777 -50.93 -4.11 -2.26
C ARG A 777 -50.65 -3.30 -3.52
N GLU A 778 -51.51 -2.34 -3.86
CA GLU A 778 -51.26 -1.41 -4.96
C GLU A 778 -50.11 -0.46 -4.66
N LEU A 779 -50.04 0.07 -3.44
CA LEU A 779 -48.93 0.89 -2.96
C LEU A 779 -47.59 0.14 -3.01
N MET A 780 -47.61 -1.16 -2.67
CA MET A 780 -46.44 -2.03 -2.80
C MET A 780 -45.97 -2.13 -4.26
N ARG A 781 -46.89 -2.32 -5.21
CA ARG A 781 -46.58 -2.42 -6.65
C ARG A 781 -46.09 -1.10 -7.22
N SER A 782 -46.72 0.03 -6.87
CA SER A 782 -46.34 1.36 -7.37
C SER A 782 -44.94 1.78 -6.92
N ARG A 783 -44.48 1.28 -5.78
CA ARG A 783 -43.12 1.49 -5.25
C ARG A 783 -42.09 0.45 -5.72
N GLY A 784 -42.49 -0.46 -6.62
CA GLY A 784 -41.59 -1.48 -7.19
C GLY A 784 -41.20 -2.61 -6.23
N ALA A 785 -41.82 -2.71 -5.05
CA ALA A 785 -41.56 -3.80 -4.12
C ALA A 785 -42.22 -5.09 -4.64
N LYS A 786 -41.41 -6.13 -4.91
CA LYS A 786 -41.89 -7.44 -5.40
C LYS A 786 -41.98 -8.45 -4.26
N LYS A 787 -43.05 -9.25 -4.26
CA LYS A 787 -43.17 -10.43 -3.39
C LYS A 787 -42.30 -11.53 -3.99
N ASN A 788 -41.30 -12.00 -3.25
CA ASN A 788 -40.61 -13.23 -3.64
C ASN A 788 -41.53 -14.41 -3.34
N PRO A 789 -41.75 -15.35 -4.27
CA PRO A 789 -42.47 -16.57 -3.99
C PRO A 789 -41.78 -17.32 -2.85
N GLY A 790 -42.56 -17.91 -1.94
CA GLY A 790 -41.98 -18.88 -1.00
C GLY A 790 -41.45 -20.06 -1.81
N CYS A 791 -40.25 -20.52 -1.50
CA CYS A 791 -39.69 -21.74 -2.08
C CYS A 791 -39.41 -22.73 -0.96
N SER A 792 -39.80 -23.98 -1.15
CA SER A 792 -39.30 -25.13 -0.38
C SER A 792 -38.48 -25.99 -1.34
N TRP A 793 -37.51 -26.74 -0.85
CA TRP A 793 -36.78 -27.68 -1.69
C TRP A 793 -36.59 -29.01 -0.98
N VAL A 794 -36.59 -30.08 -1.75
CA VAL A 794 -36.35 -31.45 -1.29
C VAL A 794 -35.21 -32.02 -2.12
N GLN A 795 -34.21 -32.60 -1.45
CA GLN A 795 -33.14 -33.31 -2.12
C GLN A 795 -33.46 -34.81 -2.15
N ILE A 796 -33.63 -35.36 -3.35
CA ILE A 796 -33.85 -36.80 -3.58
C ILE A 796 -32.63 -37.31 -4.36
N GLY A 797 -31.81 -38.15 -3.72
CA GLY A 797 -30.51 -38.55 -4.26
C GLY A 797 -29.55 -37.36 -4.43
N ASP A 798 -29.02 -37.20 -5.65
CA ASP A 798 -28.09 -36.11 -6.03
C ASP A 798 -28.82 -34.90 -6.66
N GLN A 799 -30.15 -34.92 -6.75
CA GLN A 799 -30.93 -33.82 -7.33
C GLN A 799 -31.70 -33.05 -6.27
N VAL A 800 -31.65 -31.72 -6.36
CA VAL A 800 -32.40 -30.78 -5.51
C VAL A 800 -33.61 -30.28 -6.30
N HIS A 801 -34.81 -30.62 -5.84
CA HIS A 801 -36.07 -30.16 -6.41
C HIS A 801 -36.61 -28.99 -5.60
N ALA A 802 -36.79 -27.82 -6.23
CA ALA A 802 -37.41 -26.66 -5.61
C ALA A 802 -38.89 -26.59 -5.99
N PHE A 803 -39.75 -26.33 -5.02
CA PHE A 803 -41.19 -26.13 -5.14
C PHE A 803 -41.51 -24.67 -4.83
N LEU A 804 -42.18 -23.99 -5.75
CA LEU A 804 -42.62 -22.61 -5.55
C LEU A 804 -44.06 -22.58 -5.05
N VAL A 805 -44.35 -21.73 -4.04
CA VAL A 805 -45.71 -21.54 -3.51
C VAL A 805 -46.65 -21.10 -4.64
N GLY A 806 -47.54 -22.00 -5.06
CA GLY A 806 -48.53 -21.79 -6.12
C GLY A 806 -48.35 -22.66 -7.37
N GLU A 807 -47.29 -23.47 -7.47
CA GLU A 807 -47.18 -24.50 -8.52
C GLU A 807 -48.22 -25.61 -8.29
N LYS A 808 -49.00 -25.92 -9.33
CA LYS A 808 -49.84 -27.12 -9.35
C LYS A 808 -48.96 -28.33 -9.60
N ILE A 809 -49.16 -29.39 -8.82
CA ILE A 809 -48.42 -30.67 -8.86
C ILE A 809 -48.74 -31.50 -10.14
N ASP A 810 -49.44 -30.93 -11.12
CA ASP A 810 -49.88 -31.63 -12.33
C ASP A 810 -48.75 -31.83 -13.38
N SER A 811 -47.49 -31.54 -13.03
CA SER A 811 -46.33 -31.62 -13.94
C SER A 811 -45.20 -32.56 -13.45
N LEU A 812 -45.46 -33.40 -12.46
CA LEU A 812 -44.52 -34.44 -12.03
C LEU A 812 -45.00 -35.79 -12.58
N ASP A 813 -44.12 -36.49 -13.31
CA ASP A 813 -44.39 -37.82 -13.86
C ASP A 813 -44.94 -38.77 -12.78
N ASP A 814 -45.93 -39.60 -13.16
CA ASP A 814 -46.68 -40.53 -12.29
C ASP A 814 -45.82 -41.62 -11.59
N ASP A 815 -44.50 -41.65 -11.80
CA ASP A 815 -43.56 -42.55 -11.11
C ASP A 815 -43.22 -42.10 -9.67
N PHE A 816 -43.79 -40.99 -9.20
CA PHE A 816 -43.49 -40.37 -7.89
C PHE A 816 -44.00 -41.14 -6.65
N TRP A 817 -44.81 -42.19 -6.80
CA TRP A 817 -45.58 -42.79 -5.69
C TRP A 817 -45.24 -44.23 -5.30
N ILE A 818 -44.06 -44.77 -5.66
CA ILE A 818 -43.67 -46.12 -5.20
C ILE A 818 -42.22 -46.15 -4.68
N SER A 819 -42.07 -46.68 -3.46
CA SER A 819 -40.86 -46.83 -2.61
C SER A 819 -40.53 -45.57 -1.79
N ASP A 820 -40.58 -45.52 -0.45
CA ASP A 820 -40.46 -46.56 0.57
C ASP A 820 -41.41 -46.28 1.75
N CYS A 821 -42.35 -47.21 1.97
CA CYS A 821 -42.84 -47.53 3.31
C CYS A 821 -42.18 -48.86 3.71
N CYS A 822 -41.15 -48.79 4.54
CA CYS A 822 -40.76 -49.78 5.56
C CYS A 822 -39.67 -49.19 6.46
#